data_AF-A0AA36IYX0-F1
#
_entry.id   AF-A0AA36IYX0-F1
#
_cell.length_a   1.000
_cell.length_b   1.000
_cell.length_c   1.000
_cell.angle_alpha   90.00
_cell.angle_beta   90.00
_cell.angle_gamma   90.00
#
_symmetry.space_group_name_H-M   'P 1'
#
loop_
_entity.id
_entity.type
_entity.pdbx_description
1 polymer ?
#
loop_
_entity_poly.entity_id
_entity_poly.type
_entity_poly.pdbx_seq_one_letter_code
_entity_poly.pdbx_strand_id
1 'polypeptide(L)'
;MDGPEPCPKPPACAVRWLMAKHRKSGFAETPLAVGLLLLLSGVSCFLVVVLHRAGSLDQAAQVIHRLPPAEPGGAAQKARTKAPALPPRKGLSAVIAVPGGRLAPSPCGEKGGLLAKSVEALLESSSELIEIIVVEDGSNPPLPRPDLTGMAWEDLKLPRREEPSELWQGVRLLWLRLEAPQGAAAARAMGGDAARGEALAFFDCYVKPQTGWAAPILELLRQRPKAVALPALDDLDAASWETSGSPRFFDNVFTWEAETVQLYFDKERVTWPHPIDQGNVMVFSWSFWQHIGGYDRMMKGSSTLLIENIELSLRVLLCGGSFAPVAQSVVGFCHKQHGTLHHEREDMIFNQARIIEAWFGPWASEAQKDPRFADYLLGARTVGDLSEIRSLQENLQCAGLEQFLDTFRVPLEILGLLPGEVYFLREESTGLCLQEWSKDDWVLSKCDDTARGQLFTGKNELEGDGDGRCCSGLGPAKALLGSNSFCLDGRLGKPGPYGCIHRRPPNSQIWSLRPDGQLFSQEWGCLVPGEVPEPLSDQASWAPCRFSASGGQAVEEQRFHLEELVAGRFRLRLATGHCLKANLGEDPQPPRVADCDVQDINQQWLWAKPSMKLGLKPANKPSTCLDTDNGQTPLLYVCYPMEDAHAPYGVLNTNQAFWLTPSGHITQWGPVDTAFTNLCLDGSQPALRQPRLALANCEEARQVRWTKATAMGDKKGGDEINYAQENAYMQRKILVLQYRVMIKDEQILGCRKSEEDLRKRIAELDKAFDDEAVRCRENTAEMSRQYREMQESFNETIDVLQKQVSEAKAEIESVTKEIEQVRIDKEEILRQKDLEIASLSSKMETMAFEFADMLKETLDKMSQRIEVTHNSWDRDTTKPPLINRLKAFGLNDEPHEP
;
A
#
# COMPACT_ATOMS: atom_id res chain seq x y z
N MET A 1 -50.15 22.61 43.44
CA MET A 1 -51.56 22.95 43.24
C MET A 1 -51.62 23.86 42.04
N ASP A 2 -52.22 23.58 40.89
CA ASP A 2 -52.81 22.39 40.27
C ASP A 2 -52.73 22.65 38.75
N GLY A 3 -52.49 21.64 37.92
CA GLY A 3 -52.80 21.68 36.48
C GLY A 3 -54.31 21.46 36.24
N PRO A 4 -54.83 21.31 34.99
CA PRO A 4 -54.12 21.03 33.72
C PRO A 4 -54.64 21.79 32.45
N GLU A 5 -53.92 21.62 31.32
CA GLU A 5 -54.23 21.62 29.84
C GLU A 5 -55.57 22.16 29.24
N PRO A 6 -55.75 22.35 27.88
CA PRO A 6 -54.87 22.11 26.70
C PRO A 6 -54.84 23.22 25.58
N CYS A 7 -53.99 23.01 24.56
CA CYS A 7 -53.84 23.74 23.28
C CYS A 7 -55.03 23.66 22.29
N PRO A 8 -55.09 24.61 21.31
CA PRO A 8 -55.64 24.37 19.98
C PRO A 8 -54.68 24.71 18.81
N LYS A 9 -54.88 24.00 17.68
CA LYS A 9 -54.17 24.05 16.38
C LYS A 9 -54.52 25.28 15.51
N PRO A 10 -53.76 25.53 14.42
CA PRO A 10 -54.28 26.14 13.18
C PRO A 10 -54.15 25.22 11.92
N PRO A 11 -54.74 25.59 10.76
CA PRO A 11 -55.52 24.67 9.90
C PRO A 11 -54.87 24.26 8.55
N ALA A 12 -55.57 23.35 7.87
CA ALA A 12 -55.31 22.82 6.52
C ALA A 12 -56.12 23.55 5.40
N CYS A 13 -55.73 23.26 4.15
CA CYS A 13 -56.38 23.54 2.84
C CYS A 13 -56.13 24.91 2.18
N ALA A 14 -55.92 25.05 0.87
CA ALA A 14 -55.63 24.10 -0.21
C ALA A 14 -55.11 24.89 -1.43
N VAL A 15 -54.15 24.31 -2.14
CA VAL A 15 -53.61 24.79 -3.43
C VAL A 15 -54.65 24.60 -4.53
N ARG A 16 -55.06 25.70 -5.17
CA ARG A 16 -55.90 25.67 -6.38
C ARG A 16 -55.60 26.86 -7.30
N TRP A 17 -54.39 26.90 -7.87
CA TRP A 17 -54.10 27.78 -9.01
C TRP A 17 -52.92 27.27 -9.84
N LEU A 18 -53.17 26.31 -10.74
CA LEU A 18 -52.43 26.11 -12.00
C LEU A 18 -53.06 24.97 -12.82
N MET A 19 -54.29 25.16 -13.27
CA MET A 19 -54.87 24.43 -14.41
C MET A 19 -56.03 25.26 -15.00
N ALA A 20 -55.67 26.22 -15.85
CA ALA A 20 -56.62 26.92 -16.71
C ALA A 20 -55.97 27.24 -18.07
N LYS A 21 -55.78 26.21 -18.91
CA LYS A 21 -56.09 26.31 -20.35
C LYS A 21 -55.99 24.96 -21.07
N HIS A 22 -57.16 24.44 -21.41
CA HIS A 22 -57.36 23.45 -22.46
C HIS A 22 -57.37 24.13 -23.85
N ARG A 23 -56.97 23.35 -24.87
CA ARG A 23 -57.42 23.35 -26.29
C ARG A 23 -56.94 24.44 -27.27
N LYS A 24 -55.99 24.02 -28.13
CA LYS A 24 -55.96 23.96 -29.62
C LYS A 24 -54.48 23.67 -29.94
N SER A 25 -54.00 22.49 -30.35
CA SER A 25 -54.28 21.56 -31.46
C SER A 25 -53.54 20.25 -31.13
N GLY A 26 -54.15 19.06 -31.13
CA GLY A 26 -54.26 18.18 -32.30
C GLY A 26 -53.06 17.22 -32.42
N PHE A 27 -53.29 15.92 -32.15
CA PHE A 27 -52.38 14.74 -32.25
C PHE A 27 -51.28 14.65 -31.15
N ALA A 28 -51.03 13.56 -30.42
CA ALA A 28 -51.47 12.17 -30.43
C ALA A 28 -51.47 11.58 -28.99
N GLU A 29 -51.88 10.32 -28.88
CA GLU A 29 -52.37 9.50 -27.76
C GLU A 29 -51.55 9.37 -26.44
N THR A 30 -52.32 9.02 -25.38
CA THR A 30 -52.10 8.71 -23.94
C THR A 30 -51.24 7.45 -23.62
N PRO A 31 -51.09 6.93 -22.36
CA PRO A 31 -51.21 7.49 -20.97
C PRO A 31 -50.08 7.05 -19.98
N LEU A 32 -49.73 7.87 -18.98
CA LEU A 32 -49.10 7.40 -17.73
C LEU A 32 -49.42 8.36 -16.57
N ALA A 33 -50.65 8.27 -16.03
CA ALA A 33 -51.09 9.06 -14.87
C ALA A 33 -52.09 8.31 -13.97
N VAL A 34 -51.92 6.99 -13.79
CA VAL A 34 -52.66 6.18 -12.81
C VAL A 34 -51.72 5.44 -11.83
N GLY A 35 -50.41 5.71 -11.87
CA GLY A 35 -49.39 4.95 -11.12
C GLY A 35 -48.81 5.59 -9.85
N LEU A 36 -49.28 6.76 -9.38
CA LEU A 36 -48.55 7.52 -8.34
C LEU A 36 -49.27 7.67 -6.98
N LEU A 37 -50.25 6.82 -6.67
CA LEU A 37 -50.95 6.85 -5.37
C LEU A 37 -50.94 5.52 -4.60
N LEU A 38 -50.12 4.53 -5.01
CA LEU A 38 -49.99 3.23 -4.32
C LEU A 38 -48.53 2.78 -4.11
N LEU A 39 -47.61 3.70 -3.78
CA LEU A 39 -46.22 3.38 -3.39
C LEU A 39 -45.86 3.97 -2.02
N LEU A 40 -46.74 3.81 -1.02
CA LEU A 40 -46.46 4.05 0.40
C LEU A 40 -46.70 2.83 1.30
N SER A 41 -46.69 1.62 0.73
CA SER A 41 -46.65 0.39 1.52
C SER A 41 -45.65 -0.57 0.90
N GLY A 42 -44.56 -0.83 1.62
CA GLY A 42 -43.44 -1.65 1.17
C GLY A 42 -43.85 -3.08 0.81
N VAL A 43 -44.00 -3.33 -0.49
CA VAL A 43 -43.86 -4.64 -1.13
C VAL A 43 -43.49 -4.39 -2.61
N SER A 44 -42.24 -4.59 -3.03
CA SER A 44 -41.89 -5.06 -4.40
C SER A 44 -40.39 -5.15 -4.70
N CYS A 45 -39.82 -6.34 -4.51
CA CYS A 45 -38.76 -6.86 -5.39
C CYS A 45 -39.23 -8.04 -6.26
N PHE A 46 -40.47 -8.51 -6.08
CA PHE A 46 -40.97 -9.72 -6.75
C PHE A 46 -41.83 -9.46 -8.02
N LEU A 47 -42.34 -8.24 -8.21
CA LEU A 47 -43.21 -7.94 -9.37
C LEU A 47 -42.45 -7.58 -10.66
N VAL A 48 -41.20 -7.15 -10.55
CA VAL A 48 -40.39 -6.73 -11.71
C VAL A 48 -39.89 -7.92 -12.53
N VAL A 49 -39.76 -9.10 -11.91
CA VAL A 49 -39.26 -10.32 -12.59
C VAL A 49 -40.31 -10.97 -13.50
N VAL A 50 -41.60 -10.76 -13.24
CA VAL A 50 -42.68 -11.40 -14.03
C VAL A 50 -42.99 -10.62 -15.31
N LEU A 51 -42.79 -9.30 -15.33
CA LEU A 51 -43.07 -8.47 -16.51
C LEU A 51 -41.99 -8.53 -17.60
N HIS A 52 -40.80 -9.05 -17.31
CA HIS A 52 -39.73 -9.11 -18.31
C HIS A 52 -39.82 -10.32 -19.26
N ARG A 53 -40.75 -11.26 -19.02
CA ARG A 53 -40.91 -12.51 -19.81
C ARG A 53 -42.21 -12.65 -20.62
N ALA A 54 -43.15 -11.71 -20.54
CA ALA A 54 -44.41 -11.78 -21.27
C ALA A 54 -44.44 -10.74 -22.40
N GLY A 55 -44.47 -11.21 -23.66
CA GLY A 55 -44.38 -10.37 -24.86
C GLY A 55 -45.65 -9.59 -25.24
N SER A 56 -46.70 -9.57 -24.40
CA SER A 56 -47.90 -8.74 -24.62
C SER A 56 -48.79 -8.65 -23.37
N LEU A 57 -49.53 -7.54 -23.27
CA LEU A 57 -50.50 -7.22 -22.20
C LEU A 57 -51.70 -8.17 -22.15
N ASP A 58 -52.07 -8.83 -23.24
CA ASP A 58 -53.23 -9.74 -23.28
C ASP A 58 -52.96 -11.09 -22.59
N GLN A 59 -51.69 -11.50 -22.46
CA GLN A 59 -51.32 -12.73 -21.75
C GLN A 59 -51.34 -12.56 -20.22
N ALA A 60 -51.16 -11.33 -19.71
CA ALA A 60 -51.20 -11.04 -18.27
C ALA A 60 -52.64 -11.12 -17.70
N ALA A 61 -53.65 -10.82 -18.51
CA ALA A 61 -55.05 -10.82 -18.10
C ALA A 61 -55.62 -12.22 -17.84
N GLN A 62 -55.10 -13.27 -18.50
CA GLN A 62 -55.59 -14.65 -18.34
C GLN A 62 -55.14 -15.34 -17.04
N VAL A 63 -54.08 -14.85 -16.39
CA VAL A 63 -53.56 -15.44 -15.13
C VAL A 63 -54.32 -14.93 -13.90
N ILE A 64 -54.89 -13.72 -13.98
CA ILE A 64 -55.54 -13.04 -12.85
C ILE A 64 -56.93 -13.65 -12.51
N HIS A 65 -57.55 -14.41 -13.42
CA HIS A 65 -58.90 -14.96 -13.24
C HIS A 65 -58.99 -16.31 -12.49
N ARG A 66 -57.91 -16.82 -11.88
CA ARG A 66 -57.87 -18.16 -11.23
C ARG A 66 -57.61 -18.18 -9.71
N LEU A 67 -57.83 -17.07 -8.99
CA LEU A 67 -57.70 -17.07 -7.52
C LEU A 67 -59.06 -16.80 -6.84
N PRO A 68 -59.46 -17.61 -5.83
CA PRO A 68 -60.75 -17.47 -5.15
C PRO A 68 -60.74 -16.30 -4.14
N PRO A 69 -61.91 -15.76 -3.75
CA PRO A 69 -61.98 -14.56 -2.91
C PRO A 69 -61.77 -14.90 -1.43
N ALA A 70 -61.08 -14.02 -0.69
CA ALA A 70 -60.91 -14.13 0.76
C ALA A 70 -61.96 -13.27 1.49
N GLU A 71 -62.70 -13.88 2.43
CA GLU A 71 -63.56 -13.18 3.39
C GLU A 71 -62.77 -12.66 4.61
N PRO A 72 -63.27 -11.62 5.31
CA PRO A 72 -62.52 -10.93 6.36
C PRO A 72 -62.90 -11.41 7.77
N GLY A 73 -61.90 -11.65 8.61
CA GLY A 73 -62.07 -11.67 10.07
C GLY A 73 -61.43 -12.88 10.77
N GLY A 74 -60.56 -12.60 11.75
CA GLY A 74 -60.06 -13.63 12.67
C GLY A 74 -58.66 -13.34 13.16
N ALA A 75 -58.56 -12.81 14.38
CA ALA A 75 -57.31 -12.59 15.09
C ALA A 75 -56.50 -13.89 15.22
N ALA A 76 -55.23 -13.87 14.83
CA ALA A 76 -54.28 -14.92 15.14
C ALA A 76 -52.88 -14.36 15.38
N GLN A 77 -52.43 -14.52 16.62
CA GLN A 77 -51.05 -14.60 17.10
C GLN A 77 -49.98 -14.64 16.00
N LYS A 78 -49.12 -13.61 15.93
CA LYS A 78 -47.88 -13.63 15.15
C LYS A 78 -46.93 -14.70 15.70
N ALA A 79 -46.99 -15.89 15.13
CA ALA A 79 -45.88 -16.83 15.14
C ALA A 79 -44.73 -16.20 14.34
N ARG A 80 -43.70 -15.69 15.05
CA ARG A 80 -42.40 -15.40 14.46
C ARG A 80 -41.83 -16.73 13.96
N THR A 81 -41.98 -17.02 12.67
CA THR A 81 -41.21 -18.08 12.02
C THR A 81 -39.74 -17.66 12.06
N LYS A 82 -38.99 -18.23 13.01
CA LYS A 82 -37.52 -18.20 13.01
C LYS A 82 -37.07 -18.73 11.65
N ALA A 83 -36.35 -17.91 10.88
CA ALA A 83 -35.52 -18.42 9.81
C ALA A 83 -34.64 -19.56 10.37
N PRO A 84 -34.42 -20.65 9.62
CA PRO A 84 -33.56 -21.72 10.09
C PRO A 84 -32.20 -21.11 10.44
N ALA A 85 -31.74 -21.36 11.66
CA ALA A 85 -30.41 -20.92 12.08
C ALA A 85 -29.40 -21.58 11.14
N LEU A 86 -28.72 -20.77 10.32
CA LEU A 86 -27.55 -21.23 9.58
C LEU A 86 -26.60 -21.90 10.59
N PRO A 87 -25.96 -23.03 10.23
CA PRO A 87 -24.95 -23.62 11.10
C PRO A 87 -23.91 -22.56 11.46
N PRO A 88 -23.39 -22.58 12.70
CA PRO A 88 -22.40 -21.60 13.11
C PRO A 88 -21.22 -21.67 12.14
N ARG A 89 -20.92 -20.53 11.50
CA ARG A 89 -19.70 -20.37 10.71
C ARG A 89 -18.52 -20.68 11.62
N LYS A 90 -17.49 -21.32 11.09
CA LYS A 90 -16.26 -21.66 11.81
C LYS A 90 -15.05 -21.23 10.99
N GLY A 91 -13.98 -20.86 11.66
CA GLY A 91 -12.70 -20.55 11.02
C GLY A 91 -12.69 -19.19 10.33
N LEU A 92 -11.58 -18.89 9.69
CA LEU A 92 -11.25 -17.59 9.14
C LEU A 92 -11.32 -17.60 7.60
N SER A 93 -11.91 -16.56 7.02
CA SER A 93 -11.74 -16.24 5.60
C SER A 93 -10.66 -15.17 5.44
N ALA A 94 -9.64 -15.43 4.63
CA ALA A 94 -8.67 -14.41 4.22
C ALA A 94 -9.09 -13.79 2.88
N VAL A 95 -9.19 -12.47 2.80
CA VAL A 95 -9.45 -11.72 1.58
C VAL A 95 -8.20 -10.94 1.19
N ILE A 96 -7.63 -11.24 0.03
CA ILE A 96 -6.50 -10.52 -0.54
C ILE A 96 -7.03 -9.64 -1.67
N ALA A 97 -7.01 -8.32 -1.48
CA ALA A 97 -7.34 -7.38 -2.55
C ALA A 97 -6.07 -7.04 -3.34
N VAL A 98 -6.10 -7.29 -4.65
CA VAL A 98 -4.96 -7.01 -5.53
C VAL A 98 -5.26 -5.75 -6.34
N PRO A 99 -4.53 -4.64 -6.10
CA PRO A 99 -4.82 -3.36 -6.74
C PRO A 99 -4.61 -3.41 -8.26
N GLY A 100 -5.58 -2.84 -8.97
CA GLY A 100 -5.70 -2.79 -10.43
C GLY A 100 -4.73 -1.85 -11.14
N GLY A 101 -4.88 -1.74 -12.46
CA GLY A 101 -4.12 -0.82 -13.32
C GLY A 101 -3.08 -1.49 -14.23
N ARG A 102 -2.27 -0.68 -14.93
CA ARG A 102 -1.09 -1.21 -15.66
C ARG A 102 -0.15 -1.82 -14.60
N LEU A 103 0.46 -2.96 -14.94
CA LEU A 103 1.56 -3.60 -14.18
C LEU A 103 2.77 -2.65 -14.09
N ALA A 104 2.64 -1.55 -13.36
CA ALA A 104 3.80 -0.81 -12.87
C ALA A 104 4.42 -1.68 -11.76
N PRO A 105 5.75 -1.89 -11.77
CA PRO A 105 6.42 -2.59 -10.69
C PRO A 105 6.06 -1.92 -9.36
N SER A 106 5.70 -2.74 -8.37
CA SER A 106 5.61 -2.21 -7.02
C SER A 106 7.01 -1.99 -6.46
N PRO A 107 7.22 -1.05 -5.54
CA PRO A 107 8.47 -0.94 -4.79
C PRO A 107 8.87 -2.23 -4.06
N CYS A 108 7.89 -3.12 -3.82
CA CYS A 108 8.09 -4.45 -3.25
C CYS A 108 8.46 -5.51 -4.32
N GLY A 109 8.29 -5.25 -5.62
CA GLY A 109 8.59 -6.16 -6.73
C GLY A 109 7.41 -6.44 -7.66
N GLU A 110 7.50 -7.54 -8.42
CA GLU A 110 6.46 -7.96 -9.36
C GLU A 110 5.23 -8.50 -8.61
N LYS A 111 4.06 -7.87 -8.82
CA LYS A 111 2.81 -8.15 -8.08
C LYS A 111 2.42 -9.64 -8.09
N GLY A 112 2.63 -10.34 -9.21
CA GLY A 112 2.27 -11.75 -9.37
C GLY A 112 3.09 -12.70 -8.49
N GLY A 113 4.42 -12.51 -8.43
CA GLY A 113 5.31 -13.38 -7.64
C GLY A 113 5.13 -13.22 -6.13
N LEU A 114 4.88 -12.00 -5.65
CA LEU A 114 4.65 -11.74 -4.23
C LEU A 114 3.27 -12.23 -3.74
N LEU A 115 2.25 -12.17 -4.61
CA LEU A 115 0.93 -12.70 -4.32
C LEU A 115 1.00 -14.21 -4.07
N ALA A 116 1.71 -14.95 -4.92
CA ALA A 116 1.91 -16.40 -4.75
C ALA A 116 2.56 -16.72 -3.40
N LYS A 117 3.67 -16.06 -3.06
CA LYS A 117 4.33 -16.21 -1.77
C LYS A 117 3.44 -15.86 -0.57
N SER A 118 2.58 -14.86 -0.72
CA SER A 118 1.64 -14.46 0.35
C SER A 118 0.54 -15.51 0.56
N VAL A 119 0.02 -16.09 -0.54
CA VAL A 119 -0.95 -17.20 -0.48
C VAL A 119 -0.33 -18.44 0.17
N GLU A 120 0.90 -18.81 -0.22
CA GLU A 120 1.65 -19.91 0.40
C GLU A 120 1.86 -19.66 1.91
N ALA A 121 2.32 -18.47 2.29
CA ALA A 121 2.52 -18.11 3.70
C ALA A 121 1.21 -18.16 4.51
N LEU A 122 0.06 -17.78 3.93
CA LEU A 122 -1.25 -17.88 4.59
C LEU A 122 -1.66 -19.34 4.80
N LEU A 123 -1.45 -20.21 3.81
CA LEU A 123 -1.75 -21.64 3.91
C LEU A 123 -0.89 -22.32 4.98
N GLU A 124 0.39 -21.97 5.09
CA GLU A 124 1.32 -22.58 6.04
C GLU A 124 1.19 -22.03 7.48
N SER A 125 0.68 -20.81 7.64
CA SER A 125 0.71 -20.11 8.93
C SER A 125 -0.46 -20.40 9.87
N SER A 126 -1.58 -20.96 9.39
CA SER A 126 -2.80 -21.06 10.20
C SER A 126 -3.68 -22.26 9.83
N SER A 127 -3.98 -23.10 10.83
CA SER A 127 -4.92 -24.23 10.69
C SER A 127 -6.40 -23.81 10.69
N GLU A 128 -6.68 -22.59 11.15
CA GLU A 128 -8.00 -22.02 11.32
C GLU A 128 -8.54 -21.40 10.02
N LEU A 129 -7.70 -21.32 8.98
CA LEU A 129 -8.04 -20.78 7.68
C LEU A 129 -8.92 -21.78 6.93
N ILE A 130 -10.11 -21.36 6.51
CA ILE A 130 -11.02 -22.24 5.75
C ILE A 130 -11.08 -21.86 4.27
N GLU A 131 -10.74 -20.61 3.94
CA GLU A 131 -10.67 -20.15 2.56
C GLU A 131 -9.77 -18.92 2.39
N ILE A 132 -9.23 -18.78 1.19
CA ILE A 132 -8.53 -17.59 0.70
C ILE A 132 -9.29 -17.09 -0.53
N ILE A 133 -9.69 -15.82 -0.50
CA ILE A 133 -10.41 -15.13 -1.57
C ILE A 133 -9.47 -14.07 -2.13
N VAL A 134 -8.98 -14.28 -3.35
CA VAL A 134 -8.19 -13.30 -4.07
C VAL A 134 -9.11 -12.48 -4.96
N VAL A 135 -9.08 -11.15 -4.83
CA VAL A 135 -9.90 -10.24 -5.63
C VAL A 135 -9.00 -9.36 -6.49
N GLU A 136 -9.03 -9.58 -7.80
CA GLU A 136 -8.31 -8.80 -8.79
C GLU A 136 -9.12 -7.57 -9.22
N ASP A 137 -8.60 -6.36 -8.96
CA ASP A 137 -9.25 -5.09 -9.29
C ASP A 137 -9.03 -4.68 -10.77
N GLY A 138 -9.39 -5.55 -11.71
CA GLY A 138 -9.40 -5.19 -13.13
C GLY A 138 -8.02 -4.87 -13.73
N SER A 139 -6.95 -5.56 -13.30
CA SER A 139 -5.59 -5.41 -13.87
C SER A 139 -5.57 -5.59 -15.40
N ASN A 140 -4.71 -4.82 -16.07
CA ASN A 140 -4.51 -4.90 -17.52
C ASN A 140 -3.01 -4.93 -17.92
N PRO A 141 -2.51 -6.04 -18.50
CA PRO A 141 -3.21 -7.31 -18.73
C PRO A 141 -3.69 -7.96 -17.42
N PRO A 142 -4.65 -8.90 -17.48
CA PRO A 142 -5.04 -9.70 -16.34
C PRO A 142 -3.81 -10.28 -15.63
N LEU A 143 -3.84 -10.37 -14.31
CA LEU A 143 -2.74 -10.99 -13.59
C LEU A 143 -2.60 -12.46 -14.03
N PRO A 144 -1.37 -12.94 -14.26
CA PRO A 144 -1.16 -14.37 -14.46
C PRO A 144 -1.64 -15.06 -13.19
N ARG A 145 -2.54 -16.04 -13.35
CA ARG A 145 -2.91 -16.90 -12.23
C ARG A 145 -1.65 -17.64 -11.80
N PRO A 146 -1.30 -17.65 -10.50
CA PRO A 146 -0.17 -18.41 -10.03
C PRO A 146 -0.28 -19.86 -10.50
N ASP A 147 0.77 -20.39 -11.12
CA ASP A 147 0.87 -21.80 -11.54
C ASP A 147 1.07 -22.67 -10.29
N LEU A 148 0.02 -22.79 -9.49
CA LEU A 148 -0.01 -23.62 -8.30
C LEU A 148 -0.19 -25.07 -8.77
N THR A 149 0.95 -25.68 -9.10
CA THR A 149 1.17 -26.96 -9.78
C THR A 149 0.85 -26.87 -11.26
N GLY A 150 1.61 -27.45 -12.21
CA GLY A 150 1.38 -28.85 -12.59
C GLY A 150 -0.07 -29.20 -13.01
N MET A 151 -0.97 -28.22 -13.09
CA MET A 151 -2.42 -28.36 -13.14
C MET A 151 -2.97 -27.33 -14.13
N ALA A 152 -3.71 -27.87 -15.10
CA ALA A 152 -4.44 -27.10 -16.08
C ALA A 152 -5.60 -26.37 -15.39
N TRP A 153 -5.45 -25.06 -15.23
CA TRP A 153 -6.56 -24.15 -15.02
C TRP A 153 -7.36 -24.04 -16.32
N GLU A 154 -8.28 -24.98 -16.59
CA GLU A 154 -9.13 -24.84 -17.78
C GLU A 154 -10.10 -23.66 -17.64
N ASP A 155 -10.23 -22.93 -18.76
CA ASP A 155 -10.93 -21.67 -18.91
C ASP A 155 -12.39 -21.70 -18.39
N LEU A 156 -12.59 -21.23 -17.16
CA LEU A 156 -13.92 -20.88 -16.67
C LEU A 156 -14.36 -19.53 -17.26
N LYS A 157 -14.84 -19.59 -18.52
CA LYS A 157 -15.90 -18.70 -18.98
C LYS A 157 -17.12 -19.02 -18.13
N LEU A 158 -17.41 -18.19 -17.13
CA LEU A 158 -18.57 -18.34 -16.25
C LEU A 158 -19.87 -18.53 -17.06
N PRO A 159 -20.72 -19.47 -16.63
CA PRO A 159 -22.05 -19.04 -16.21
C PRO A 159 -22.52 -19.68 -14.89
N ARG A 160 -23.19 -18.83 -14.09
CA ARG A 160 -24.08 -19.09 -12.93
C ARG A 160 -24.20 -20.51 -12.37
N ARG A 161 -23.93 -20.58 -11.05
CA ARG A 161 -24.35 -21.55 -10.03
C ARG A 161 -23.66 -22.92 -10.03
N GLU A 162 -23.16 -23.21 -8.83
CA GLU A 162 -22.68 -24.50 -8.27
C GLU A 162 -21.23 -24.90 -8.61
N GLU A 163 -20.49 -25.20 -7.53
CA GLU A 163 -19.06 -25.47 -7.39
C GLU A 163 -18.64 -26.88 -7.89
N PRO A 164 -17.33 -27.17 -8.08
CA PRO A 164 -16.40 -27.47 -6.98
C PRO A 164 -15.17 -26.52 -6.95
N SER A 165 -14.92 -25.89 -5.80
CA SER A 165 -13.60 -25.31 -5.49
C SER A 165 -12.64 -26.42 -5.06
N GLU A 166 -11.44 -26.43 -5.64
CA GLU A 166 -10.37 -27.35 -5.24
C GLU A 166 -9.91 -26.98 -3.82
N LEU A 167 -10.03 -27.93 -2.89
CA LEU A 167 -9.56 -27.81 -1.51
C LEU A 167 -8.06 -28.10 -1.47
N TRP A 168 -7.25 -27.08 -1.19
CA TRP A 168 -5.81 -27.23 -0.92
C TRP A 168 -5.62 -27.47 0.56
N GLN A 169 -5.24 -28.69 0.95
CA GLN A 169 -5.09 -29.08 2.36
C GLN A 169 -6.35 -28.82 3.23
N GLY A 170 -7.54 -28.80 2.61
CA GLY A 170 -8.80 -28.46 3.29
C GLY A 170 -9.17 -26.97 3.28
N VAL A 171 -8.37 -26.10 2.66
CA VAL A 171 -8.63 -24.67 2.46
C VAL A 171 -9.17 -24.41 1.06
N ARG A 172 -10.27 -23.67 0.95
CA ARG A 172 -10.88 -23.28 -0.33
C ARG A 172 -10.18 -22.07 -0.94
N LEU A 173 -9.76 -22.15 -2.20
CA LEU A 173 -9.23 -21.00 -2.94
C LEU A 173 -10.30 -20.42 -3.88
N LEU A 174 -10.56 -19.12 -3.82
CA LEU A 174 -11.53 -18.43 -4.67
C LEU A 174 -10.88 -17.21 -5.35
N TRP A 175 -10.88 -17.19 -6.68
CA TRP A 175 -10.44 -16.03 -7.46
C TRP A 175 -11.65 -15.24 -7.96
N LEU A 176 -11.72 -13.96 -7.59
CA LEU A 176 -12.71 -13.00 -8.06
C LEU A 176 -12.01 -11.92 -8.87
N ARG A 177 -12.73 -11.34 -9.82
CA ARG A 177 -12.22 -10.25 -10.66
C ARG A 177 -13.28 -9.20 -10.92
N LEU A 178 -12.91 -7.95 -10.74
CA LEU A 178 -13.69 -6.78 -11.20
C LEU A 178 -13.44 -6.57 -12.70
N GLU A 179 -14.49 -6.28 -13.46
CA GLU A 179 -14.39 -6.08 -14.91
C GLU A 179 -13.56 -4.85 -15.30
N ALA A 180 -13.53 -3.84 -14.42
CA ALA A 180 -12.74 -2.63 -14.56
C ALA A 180 -12.16 -2.24 -13.18
N PRO A 181 -11.04 -1.51 -13.14
CA PRO A 181 -10.49 -0.97 -11.90
C PRO A 181 -11.52 -0.06 -11.22
N GLN A 182 -11.97 -0.47 -10.04
CA GLN A 182 -12.90 0.29 -9.19
C GLN A 182 -12.25 0.72 -7.87
N GLY A 183 -11.12 0.10 -7.52
CA GLY A 183 -10.33 0.45 -6.34
C GLY A 183 -10.38 -0.60 -5.25
N ALA A 184 -9.52 -0.43 -4.25
CA ALA A 184 -9.33 -1.41 -3.18
C ALA A 184 -10.56 -1.56 -2.29
N ALA A 185 -11.29 -0.48 -2.00
CA ALA A 185 -12.52 -0.53 -1.22
C ALA A 185 -13.57 -1.45 -1.89
N ALA A 186 -13.76 -1.31 -3.21
CA ALA A 186 -14.67 -2.15 -3.98
C ALA A 186 -14.21 -3.62 -4.03
N ALA A 187 -12.91 -3.87 -4.21
CA ALA A 187 -12.34 -5.22 -4.21
C ALA A 187 -12.48 -5.90 -2.83
N ARG A 188 -12.15 -5.20 -1.74
CA ARG A 188 -12.33 -5.68 -0.37
C ARG A 188 -13.80 -5.92 -0.06
N ALA A 189 -14.72 -5.03 -0.47
CA ALA A 189 -16.15 -5.24 -0.32
C ALA A 189 -16.63 -6.52 -1.03
N MET A 190 -16.23 -6.74 -2.28
CA MET A 190 -16.56 -7.94 -3.05
C MET A 190 -16.04 -9.22 -2.38
N GLY A 191 -14.80 -9.22 -1.88
CA GLY A 191 -14.24 -10.37 -1.17
C GLY A 191 -14.95 -10.63 0.16
N GLY A 192 -15.28 -9.57 0.90
CA GLY A 192 -16.01 -9.67 2.16
C GLY A 192 -17.44 -10.20 1.99
N ASP A 193 -18.12 -9.85 0.89
CA ASP A 193 -19.45 -10.40 0.56
C ASP A 193 -19.40 -11.91 0.25
N ALA A 194 -18.30 -12.37 -0.35
CA ALA A 194 -18.11 -13.77 -0.73
C ALA A 194 -17.67 -14.68 0.42
N ALA A 195 -17.23 -14.10 1.55
CA ALA A 195 -16.67 -14.82 2.69
C ALA A 195 -17.70 -15.68 3.45
N ARG A 196 -17.24 -16.86 3.89
CA ARG A 196 -17.98 -17.93 4.58
C ARG A 196 -17.54 -18.15 6.04
N GLY A 197 -16.37 -17.65 6.43
CA GLY A 197 -15.78 -17.80 7.76
C GLY A 197 -16.56 -17.10 8.87
N GLU A 198 -16.28 -17.49 10.13
CA GLU A 198 -16.80 -16.83 11.33
C GLU A 198 -16.18 -15.45 11.52
N ALA A 199 -14.93 -15.29 11.06
CA ALA A 199 -14.21 -14.04 10.98
C ALA A 199 -13.64 -13.84 9.57
N LEU A 200 -13.34 -12.57 9.26
CA LEU A 200 -12.87 -12.10 7.97
C LEU A 200 -11.61 -11.26 8.18
N ALA A 201 -10.50 -11.68 7.59
CA ALA A 201 -9.25 -10.93 7.58
C ALA A 201 -9.01 -10.32 6.20
N PHE A 202 -8.78 -9.02 6.13
CA PHE A 202 -8.35 -8.34 4.91
C PHE A 202 -6.83 -8.25 4.87
N PHE A 203 -6.25 -8.47 3.70
CA PHE A 203 -4.82 -8.39 3.45
C PHE A 203 -4.54 -7.64 2.14
N ASP A 204 -3.39 -6.97 2.12
CA ASP A 204 -2.72 -6.61 0.88
C ASP A 204 -1.99 -7.82 0.27
N CYS A 205 -1.53 -7.71 -0.98
CA CYS A 205 -0.93 -8.83 -1.71
C CYS A 205 0.56 -9.10 -1.42
N TYR A 206 1.12 -8.51 -0.35
CA TYR A 206 2.51 -8.69 0.07
C TYR A 206 2.59 -8.85 1.60
N VAL A 207 2.16 -10.01 2.08
CA VAL A 207 2.08 -10.33 3.52
C VAL A 207 2.70 -11.68 3.84
N LYS A 208 3.32 -11.79 5.01
CA LYS A 208 3.88 -13.02 5.57
C LYS A 208 3.44 -13.17 7.04
N PRO A 209 2.27 -13.77 7.31
CA PRO A 209 1.82 -14.00 8.69
C PRO A 209 2.74 -14.97 9.45
N GLN A 210 2.93 -14.73 10.74
CA GLN A 210 3.63 -15.68 11.60
C GLN A 210 2.76 -16.92 11.87
N THR A 211 3.36 -18.09 12.06
CA THR A 211 2.64 -19.30 12.46
C THR A 211 1.82 -19.06 13.73
N GLY A 212 0.53 -19.41 13.69
CA GLY A 212 -0.41 -19.28 14.81
C GLY A 212 -1.04 -17.89 14.97
N TRP A 213 -0.86 -16.97 14.03
CA TRP A 213 -1.36 -15.59 14.11
C TRP A 213 -2.89 -15.49 14.28
N ALA A 214 -3.67 -16.41 13.68
CA ALA A 214 -5.13 -16.32 13.62
C ALA A 214 -5.84 -16.72 14.93
N ALA A 215 -5.32 -17.72 15.65
CA ALA A 215 -5.92 -18.25 16.87
C ALA A 215 -6.21 -17.18 17.96
N PRO A 216 -5.25 -16.31 18.35
CA PRO A 216 -5.50 -15.28 19.36
C PRO A 216 -6.52 -14.22 18.89
N ILE A 217 -6.58 -13.94 17.59
CA ILE A 217 -7.56 -13.02 17.01
C ILE A 217 -8.98 -13.60 17.08
N LEU A 218 -9.15 -14.88 16.69
CA LEU A 218 -10.46 -15.54 16.73
C LEU A 218 -11.01 -15.62 18.16
N GLU A 219 -10.14 -15.91 19.14
CA GLU A 219 -10.52 -15.92 20.54
C GLU A 219 -11.01 -14.54 21.00
N LEU A 220 -10.28 -13.47 20.65
CA LEU A 220 -10.68 -12.11 20.96
C LEU A 220 -12.03 -11.74 20.33
N LEU A 221 -12.25 -12.08 19.06
CA LEU A 221 -13.49 -11.74 18.35
C LEU A 221 -14.70 -12.51 18.86
N ARG A 222 -14.53 -13.73 19.38
CA ARG A 222 -15.62 -14.47 20.05
C ARG A 222 -16.05 -13.79 21.35
N GLN A 223 -15.11 -13.21 22.09
CA GLN A 223 -15.39 -12.47 23.33
C GLN A 223 -15.91 -11.06 23.04
N ARG A 224 -15.39 -10.41 22.01
CA ARG A 224 -15.69 -9.02 21.63
C ARG A 224 -16.07 -8.95 20.14
N PRO A 225 -17.29 -9.38 19.75
CA PRO A 225 -17.68 -9.50 18.35
C PRO A 225 -17.75 -8.16 17.60
N LYS A 226 -17.93 -7.04 18.31
CA LYS A 226 -17.91 -5.67 17.76
C LYS A 226 -16.50 -5.05 17.72
N ALA A 227 -15.47 -5.79 18.10
CA ALA A 227 -14.10 -5.34 17.96
C ALA A 227 -13.57 -5.63 16.55
N VAL A 228 -12.68 -4.77 16.08
CA VAL A 228 -11.82 -5.01 14.92
C VAL A 228 -10.45 -5.40 15.46
N ALA A 229 -10.05 -6.64 15.27
CA ALA A 229 -8.79 -7.16 15.77
C ALA A 229 -7.65 -6.79 14.81
N LEU A 230 -6.56 -6.29 15.37
CA LEU A 230 -5.39 -5.81 14.62
C LEU A 230 -4.16 -6.61 15.03
N PRO A 231 -3.53 -7.38 14.11
CA PRO A 231 -2.23 -7.98 14.39
C PRO A 231 -1.15 -6.89 14.46
N ALA A 232 -0.07 -7.17 15.18
CA ALA A 232 1.13 -6.35 15.10
C ALA A 232 1.78 -6.55 13.73
N LEU A 233 2.24 -5.46 13.12
CA LEU A 233 2.86 -5.48 11.81
C LEU A 233 4.39 -5.46 11.95
N ASP A 234 5.07 -6.35 11.24
CA ASP A 234 6.53 -6.40 11.17
C ASP A 234 7.00 -6.06 9.75
N ASP A 235 8.13 -5.36 9.64
CA ASP A 235 8.65 -4.93 8.34
C ASP A 235 9.16 -6.17 7.57
N LEU A 236 8.60 -6.45 6.39
CA LEU A 236 8.97 -7.55 5.51
C LEU A 236 9.83 -7.03 4.36
N ASP A 237 11.06 -7.54 4.24
CA ASP A 237 11.89 -7.29 3.08
C ASP A 237 11.46 -8.19 1.92
N ALA A 238 10.98 -7.58 0.83
CA ALA A 238 10.39 -8.33 -0.27
C ALA A 238 11.41 -9.16 -1.09
N ALA A 239 12.70 -8.82 -1.03
CA ALA A 239 13.76 -9.51 -1.76
C ALA A 239 14.21 -10.79 -1.02
N SER A 240 14.52 -10.68 0.26
CA SER A 240 14.93 -11.79 1.13
C SER A 240 13.76 -12.61 1.68
N TRP A 241 12.55 -12.04 1.69
CA TRP A 241 11.36 -12.61 2.33
C TRP A 241 11.51 -12.80 3.85
N GLU A 242 12.36 -12.00 4.49
CA GLU A 242 12.62 -12.01 5.93
C GLU A 242 11.94 -10.83 6.64
N THR A 243 11.51 -11.06 7.89
CA THR A 243 10.89 -10.04 8.74
C THR A 243 11.92 -9.40 9.67
N SER A 244 11.72 -8.13 10.03
CA SER A 244 12.69 -7.39 10.86
C SER A 244 12.77 -7.85 12.32
N GLY A 245 11.78 -8.60 12.81
CA GLY A 245 11.67 -9.02 14.20
C GLY A 245 11.28 -7.90 15.16
N SER A 246 10.74 -6.80 14.63
CA SER A 246 10.37 -5.59 15.39
C SER A 246 8.89 -5.25 15.16
N PRO A 247 7.95 -6.14 15.54
CA PRO A 247 6.53 -5.92 15.30
C PRO A 247 6.00 -4.71 16.08
N ARG A 248 5.16 -3.90 15.44
CA ARG A 248 4.60 -2.67 16.00
C ARG A 248 3.14 -2.49 15.60
N PHE A 249 2.42 -1.70 16.39
CA PHE A 249 1.13 -1.16 16.00
C PHE A 249 1.30 0.25 15.46
N PHE A 250 0.57 0.56 14.40
CA PHE A 250 0.61 1.85 13.74
C PHE A 250 -0.65 2.64 14.08
N ASP A 251 -0.59 3.42 15.16
CA ASP A 251 -1.67 4.34 15.49
C ASP A 251 -1.58 5.58 14.59
N ASN A 252 -2.68 5.93 13.93
CA ASN A 252 -2.78 7.16 13.15
C ASN A 252 -3.98 7.99 13.58
N VAL A 253 -3.98 9.27 13.20
CA VAL A 253 -5.14 10.15 13.20
C VAL A 253 -5.33 10.74 11.80
N PHE A 254 -6.29 11.63 11.61
CA PHE A 254 -6.48 12.34 10.35
C PHE A 254 -6.29 13.86 10.50
N THR A 255 -5.84 14.53 9.44
CA THR A 255 -5.90 16.00 9.32
C THR A 255 -7.29 16.47 8.91
N TRP A 256 -7.59 17.77 9.02
CA TRP A 256 -8.87 18.32 8.56
C TRP A 256 -9.17 18.06 7.08
N GLU A 257 -8.17 17.73 6.29
CA GLU A 257 -8.29 17.39 4.88
C GLU A 257 -8.45 15.87 4.64
N ALA A 258 -8.72 15.10 5.70
CA ALA A 258 -8.84 13.65 5.70
C ALA A 258 -7.58 12.94 5.18
N GLU A 259 -6.40 13.38 5.66
CA GLU A 259 -5.12 12.69 5.42
C GLU A 259 -4.63 11.98 6.68
N THR A 260 -4.06 10.80 6.51
CA THR A 260 -3.54 10.00 7.63
C THR A 260 -2.25 10.61 8.19
N VAL A 261 -2.18 10.81 9.51
CA VAL A 261 -0.99 11.24 10.24
C VAL A 261 -0.64 10.20 11.29
N GLN A 262 0.57 9.64 11.20
CA GLN A 262 1.03 8.65 12.16
C GLN A 262 1.37 9.26 13.52
N LEU A 263 0.90 8.64 14.60
CA LEU A 263 1.23 8.98 15.97
C LEU A 263 2.54 8.29 16.39
N TYR A 264 3.63 9.06 16.51
CA TYR A 264 4.93 8.58 16.98
C TYR A 264 5.16 8.86 18.48
N PHE A 265 4.16 8.56 19.32
CA PHE A 265 4.22 8.83 20.75
C PHE A 265 4.32 7.54 21.57
N ASP A 266 4.94 7.66 22.74
CA ASP A 266 5.06 6.55 23.69
C ASP A 266 3.75 6.39 24.48
N LYS A 267 3.03 5.28 24.25
CA LYS A 267 1.79 4.95 24.97
C LYS A 267 1.99 4.79 26.48
N GLU A 268 3.23 4.63 26.95
CA GLU A 268 3.57 4.54 28.38
C GLU A 268 3.34 5.87 29.12
N ARG A 269 3.34 7.02 28.42
CA ARG A 269 3.12 8.34 29.03
C ARG A 269 1.70 8.85 28.91
N VAL A 270 1.02 8.51 27.82
CA VAL A 270 -0.38 8.89 27.55
C VAL A 270 -1.04 7.72 26.82
N THR A 271 -2.06 7.13 27.43
CA THR A 271 -2.78 5.99 26.84
C THR A 271 -4.02 6.49 26.08
N TRP A 272 -4.15 6.11 24.81
CA TRP A 272 -5.36 6.27 24.01
C TRP A 272 -5.77 4.94 23.36
N PRO A 273 -7.08 4.76 23.05
CA PRO A 273 -7.53 3.69 22.16
C PRO A 273 -6.86 3.79 20.78
N HIS A 274 -6.79 2.70 20.02
CA HIS A 274 -6.26 2.79 18.65
C HIS A 274 -7.21 3.65 17.77
N PRO A 275 -6.75 4.76 17.13
CA PRO A 275 -7.66 5.76 16.52
C PRO A 275 -8.01 5.41 15.07
N ILE A 276 -7.06 5.62 14.16
CA ILE A 276 -7.18 5.28 12.74
C ILE A 276 -6.11 4.24 12.42
N ASP A 277 -6.55 3.07 11.99
CA ASP A 277 -5.64 1.99 11.59
C ASP A 277 -5.12 2.22 10.17
N GLN A 278 -3.96 1.67 9.82
CA GLN A 278 -3.41 1.80 8.48
C GLN A 278 -4.23 1.06 7.43
N GLY A 279 -5.01 0.04 7.81
CA GLY A 279 -5.89 -0.68 6.89
C GLY A 279 -5.20 -1.72 6.02
N ASN A 280 -3.94 -2.09 6.31
CA ASN A 280 -3.24 -3.16 5.61
C ASN A 280 -3.72 -4.55 6.06
N VAL A 281 -3.93 -4.73 7.38
CA VAL A 281 -4.46 -5.98 7.95
C VAL A 281 -5.48 -5.68 9.04
N MET A 282 -6.76 -5.93 8.75
CA MET A 282 -7.86 -5.77 9.70
C MET A 282 -8.69 -7.04 9.76
N VAL A 283 -9.06 -7.50 10.96
CA VAL A 283 -9.87 -8.71 11.15
C VAL A 283 -11.19 -8.39 11.86
N PHE A 284 -12.29 -8.78 11.23
CA PHE A 284 -13.65 -8.54 11.71
C PHE A 284 -14.32 -9.86 12.06
N SER A 285 -15.23 -9.86 13.06
CA SER A 285 -16.25 -10.91 13.09
C SER A 285 -17.16 -10.73 11.88
N TRP A 286 -17.57 -11.83 11.23
CA TRP A 286 -18.45 -11.74 10.06
C TRP A 286 -19.76 -11.03 10.40
N SER A 287 -20.29 -11.25 11.61
CA SER A 287 -21.50 -10.59 12.10
C SER A 287 -21.36 -9.08 12.19
N PHE A 288 -20.19 -8.59 12.63
CA PHE A 288 -19.95 -7.16 12.76
C PHE A 288 -19.64 -6.51 11.41
N TRP A 289 -18.89 -7.18 10.54
CA TRP A 289 -18.67 -6.74 9.15
C TRP A 289 -19.99 -6.45 8.43
N GLN A 290 -20.95 -7.38 8.52
CA GLN A 290 -22.29 -7.20 7.97
C GLN A 290 -23.08 -6.09 8.67
N HIS A 291 -22.92 -5.96 9.99
CA HIS A 291 -23.63 -4.96 10.79
C HIS A 291 -23.20 -3.53 10.43
N ILE A 292 -21.92 -3.29 10.13
CA ILE A 292 -21.38 -1.98 9.74
C ILE A 292 -21.41 -1.72 8.22
N GLY A 293 -22.02 -2.60 7.43
CA GLY A 293 -22.26 -2.38 6.00
C GLY A 293 -21.03 -2.51 5.09
N GLY A 294 -19.90 -3.01 5.61
CA GLY A 294 -18.67 -3.19 4.84
C GLY A 294 -17.94 -1.89 4.47
N TYR A 295 -17.23 -1.89 3.33
CA TYR A 295 -16.58 -0.70 2.76
C TYR A 295 -17.56 0.12 1.91
N ASP A 296 -17.34 1.43 1.85
CA ASP A 296 -18.03 2.30 0.89
C ASP A 296 -17.56 2.02 -0.55
N ARG A 297 -18.44 1.40 -1.34
CA ARG A 297 -18.14 0.94 -2.71
C ARG A 297 -17.97 2.08 -3.72
N MET A 298 -18.36 3.31 -3.35
CA MET A 298 -18.18 4.47 -4.23
C MET A 298 -16.79 5.11 -4.08
N MET A 299 -16.01 4.73 -3.06
CA MET A 299 -14.63 5.19 -2.95
C MET A 299 -13.79 4.62 -4.09
N LYS A 300 -12.96 5.46 -4.69
CA LYS A 300 -12.21 5.17 -5.91
C LYS A 300 -10.71 5.00 -5.64
N GLY A 301 -9.98 4.45 -6.62
CA GLY A 301 -8.52 4.44 -6.61
C GLY A 301 -7.87 3.25 -5.90
N SER A 302 -6.56 3.11 -6.10
CA SER A 302 -5.75 1.98 -5.59
C SER A 302 -5.56 2.01 -4.07
N SER A 303 -5.39 0.84 -3.43
CA SER A 303 -5.10 0.67 -1.98
C SER A 303 -3.86 1.42 -1.50
N THR A 304 -3.01 1.88 -2.41
CA THR A 304 -1.75 2.54 -2.11
C THR A 304 -1.90 3.85 -1.32
N LEU A 305 -3.07 4.48 -1.38
CA LEU A 305 -3.31 5.79 -0.80
C LEU A 305 -3.91 5.78 0.61
N LEU A 306 -4.35 4.61 1.10
CA LEU A 306 -4.87 4.42 2.47
C LEU A 306 -5.81 5.58 2.87
N ILE A 307 -6.90 5.76 2.12
CA ILE A 307 -7.96 6.74 2.44
C ILE A 307 -9.22 6.04 2.93
N GLU A 308 -9.53 4.85 2.41
CA GLU A 308 -10.70 4.05 2.80
C GLU A 308 -10.63 3.52 4.24
N ASN A 309 -9.43 3.40 4.79
CA ASN A 309 -9.19 3.09 6.20
C ASN A 309 -9.60 4.23 7.15
N ILE A 310 -9.47 5.50 6.76
CA ILE A 310 -9.96 6.64 7.56
C ILE A 310 -11.47 6.54 7.69
N GLU A 311 -12.14 6.36 6.55
CA GLU A 311 -13.60 6.20 6.46
C GLU A 311 -14.09 5.01 7.32
N LEU A 312 -13.48 3.83 7.12
CA LEU A 312 -13.86 2.64 7.87
C LEU A 312 -13.55 2.77 9.37
N SER A 313 -12.44 3.41 9.75
CA SER A 313 -12.08 3.63 11.15
C SER A 313 -13.05 4.58 11.86
N LEU A 314 -13.42 5.69 11.20
CA LEU A 314 -14.46 6.59 11.68
C LEU A 314 -15.78 5.84 11.85
N ARG A 315 -16.19 5.06 10.83
CA ARG A 315 -17.41 4.25 10.89
C ARG A 315 -17.39 3.28 12.08
N VAL A 316 -16.31 2.53 12.26
CA VAL A 316 -16.18 1.56 13.37
C VAL A 316 -16.32 2.26 14.71
N LEU A 317 -15.58 3.36 14.94
CA LEU A 317 -15.56 4.05 16.23
C LEU A 317 -16.87 4.79 16.52
N LEU A 318 -17.39 5.52 15.54
CA LEU A 318 -18.60 6.33 15.71
C LEU A 318 -19.87 5.48 15.80
N CYS A 319 -19.88 4.28 15.20
CA CYS A 319 -21.02 3.37 15.23
C CYS A 319 -20.94 2.28 16.31
N GLY A 320 -20.15 2.51 17.38
CA GLY A 320 -20.14 1.67 18.58
C GLY A 320 -19.29 0.40 18.51
N GLY A 321 -18.35 0.34 17.57
CA GLY A 321 -17.27 -0.64 17.54
C GLY A 321 -16.01 -0.17 18.29
N SER A 322 -14.96 -0.99 18.25
CA SER A 322 -13.66 -0.63 18.85
C SER A 322 -12.52 -1.37 18.16
N PHE A 323 -11.33 -0.78 18.11
CA PHE A 323 -10.12 -1.49 17.70
C PHE A 323 -9.51 -2.27 18.87
N ALA A 324 -8.94 -3.45 18.57
CA ALA A 324 -8.32 -4.33 19.54
C ALA A 324 -6.96 -4.85 19.01
N PRO A 325 -5.86 -4.18 19.36
CA PRO A 325 -4.51 -4.67 19.08
C PRO A 325 -4.25 -6.04 19.74
N VAL A 326 -3.71 -7.00 18.99
CA VAL A 326 -3.43 -8.37 19.46
C VAL A 326 -1.93 -8.65 19.30
N ALA A 327 -1.16 -8.39 20.36
CA ALA A 327 0.31 -8.45 20.31
C ALA A 327 0.87 -9.86 20.02
N GLN A 328 0.12 -10.91 20.34
CA GLN A 328 0.48 -12.30 20.05
C GLN A 328 0.26 -12.68 18.58
N SER A 329 -0.41 -11.84 17.79
CA SER A 329 -0.65 -12.04 16.37
C SER A 329 0.27 -11.11 15.59
N VAL A 330 1.16 -11.67 14.77
CA VAL A 330 2.15 -10.90 14.00
C VAL A 330 2.01 -11.20 12.51
N VAL A 331 2.01 -10.15 11.70
CA VAL A 331 2.01 -10.25 10.23
C VAL A 331 3.13 -9.41 9.65
N GLY A 332 4.04 -10.04 8.91
CA GLY A 332 5.04 -9.36 8.10
C GLY A 332 4.39 -8.64 6.92
N PHE A 333 4.73 -7.38 6.69
CA PHE A 333 4.17 -6.54 5.63
C PHE A 333 5.26 -5.69 4.96
N CYS A 334 5.22 -5.57 3.63
CA CYS A 334 6.17 -4.75 2.88
C CYS A 334 5.74 -3.27 2.83
N HIS A 335 6.46 -2.39 3.55
CA HIS A 335 6.09 -0.98 3.74
C HIS A 335 6.43 -0.02 2.57
N LYS A 336 7.02 -0.49 1.46
CA LYS A 336 7.58 0.45 0.47
C LYS A 336 6.47 1.16 -0.33
N GLN A 337 6.24 2.42 0.03
CA GLN A 337 5.27 3.31 -0.60
C GLN A 337 5.61 3.59 -2.07
N HIS A 338 4.58 3.58 -2.92
CA HIS A 338 4.66 4.12 -4.27
C HIS A 338 4.65 5.66 -4.22
N GLY A 339 5.31 6.29 -5.18
CA GLY A 339 4.93 7.66 -5.55
C GLY A 339 3.52 7.66 -6.14
N THR A 340 2.66 8.57 -5.68
CA THR A 340 1.26 8.67 -6.14
C THR A 340 1.18 9.07 -7.61
N LEU A 341 0.48 8.28 -8.44
CA LEU A 341 0.21 8.63 -9.83
C LEU A 341 -0.87 9.73 -9.90
N HIS A 342 -0.87 10.57 -10.95
CA HIS A 342 -1.80 11.70 -11.06
C HIS A 342 -3.30 11.32 -11.04
N HIS A 343 -3.69 10.15 -11.59
CA HIS A 343 -5.10 9.71 -11.58
C HIS A 343 -5.54 9.28 -10.19
N GLU A 344 -4.64 8.66 -9.44
CA GLU A 344 -4.87 8.28 -8.04
C GLU A 344 -5.14 9.52 -7.19
N ARG A 345 -4.63 10.69 -7.57
CA ARG A 345 -4.83 11.94 -6.83
C ARG A 345 -6.23 12.55 -6.97
N GLU A 346 -6.86 12.51 -8.15
CA GLU A 346 -8.24 12.99 -8.28
C GLU A 346 -9.21 12.09 -7.51
N ASP A 347 -8.98 10.77 -7.56
CA ASP A 347 -9.71 9.78 -6.77
C ASP A 347 -9.48 9.97 -5.27
N MET A 348 -8.25 10.30 -4.86
CA MET A 348 -7.91 10.66 -3.48
C MET A 348 -8.72 11.86 -2.98
N ILE A 349 -8.70 12.98 -3.72
CA ILE A 349 -9.42 14.20 -3.33
C ILE A 349 -10.93 13.94 -3.30
N PHE A 350 -11.44 13.14 -4.26
CA PHE A 350 -12.83 12.70 -4.25
C PHE A 350 -13.17 11.91 -2.97
N ASN A 351 -12.33 10.94 -2.60
CA ASN A 351 -12.53 10.14 -1.39
C ASN A 351 -12.44 11.00 -0.11
N GLN A 352 -11.48 11.92 -0.04
CA GLN A 352 -11.34 12.86 1.07
C GLN A 352 -12.58 13.74 1.23
N ALA A 353 -13.03 14.37 0.14
CA ALA A 353 -14.25 15.16 0.14
C ALA A 353 -15.48 14.33 0.55
N ARG A 354 -15.54 13.07 0.10
CA ARG A 354 -16.61 12.14 0.46
C ARG A 354 -16.60 11.76 1.94
N ILE A 355 -15.43 11.54 2.54
CA ILE A 355 -15.28 11.31 3.99
C ILE A 355 -15.74 12.54 4.78
N ILE A 356 -15.29 13.73 4.37
CA ILE A 356 -15.63 14.99 5.03
C ILE A 356 -17.15 15.19 5.02
N GLU A 357 -17.80 15.04 3.87
CA GLU A 357 -19.26 15.15 3.74
C GLU A 357 -20.02 14.07 4.50
N ALA A 358 -19.47 12.85 4.59
CA ALA A 358 -20.12 11.73 5.26
C ALA A 358 -20.01 11.79 6.78
N TRP A 359 -18.84 12.17 7.32
CA TRP A 359 -18.50 11.94 8.74
C TRP A 359 -18.16 13.19 9.53
N PHE A 360 -17.81 14.32 8.91
CA PHE A 360 -17.37 15.50 9.67
C PHE A 360 -18.54 16.35 10.20
N GLY A 361 -19.75 16.14 9.67
CA GLY A 361 -20.96 16.82 10.15
C GLY A 361 -20.78 18.36 10.15
N PRO A 362 -21.01 19.05 11.28
CA PRO A 362 -20.84 20.51 11.36
C PRO A 362 -19.42 21.01 10.99
N TRP A 363 -18.40 20.17 11.16
CA TRP A 363 -16.99 20.52 10.89
C TRP A 363 -16.61 20.46 9.41
N ALA A 364 -17.48 19.90 8.55
CA ALA A 364 -17.20 19.76 7.12
C ALA A 364 -16.86 21.10 6.45
N SER A 365 -17.57 22.17 6.83
CA SER A 365 -17.36 23.52 6.28
C SER A 365 -15.97 24.08 6.56
N GLU A 366 -15.32 23.71 7.68
CA GLU A 366 -13.98 24.17 8.03
C GLU A 366 -12.91 23.43 7.21
N ALA A 367 -13.08 22.10 7.09
CA ALA A 367 -12.25 21.25 6.24
C ALA A 367 -12.30 21.71 4.76
N GLN A 368 -13.49 21.99 4.25
CA GLN A 368 -13.73 22.36 2.85
C GLN A 368 -13.25 23.76 2.47
N LYS A 369 -12.85 24.59 3.43
CA LYS A 369 -12.17 25.86 3.11
C LYS A 369 -10.86 25.62 2.39
N ASP A 370 -10.27 24.42 2.47
CA ASP A 370 -9.06 24.09 1.75
C ASP A 370 -9.22 24.26 0.22
N PRO A 371 -8.29 24.95 -0.48
CA PRO A 371 -8.39 25.17 -1.92
C PRO A 371 -8.57 23.89 -2.73
N ARG A 372 -8.10 22.74 -2.22
CA ARG A 372 -8.25 21.43 -2.87
C ARG A 372 -9.70 20.98 -2.97
N PHE A 373 -10.56 21.47 -2.09
CA PHE A 373 -11.99 21.19 -2.08
C PHE A 373 -12.85 22.30 -2.69
N ALA A 374 -12.25 23.34 -3.27
CA ALA A 374 -12.99 24.49 -3.81
C ALA A 374 -14.07 24.09 -4.83
N ASP A 375 -13.79 23.13 -5.71
CA ASP A 375 -14.76 22.63 -6.69
C ASP A 375 -15.96 21.93 -6.03
N TYR A 376 -15.77 21.27 -4.88
CA TYR A 376 -16.85 20.64 -4.12
C TYR A 376 -17.65 21.69 -3.34
N LEU A 377 -16.97 22.65 -2.71
CA LEU A 377 -17.59 23.75 -1.96
C LEU A 377 -18.45 24.65 -2.86
N LEU A 378 -17.99 24.93 -4.09
CA LEU A 378 -18.72 25.71 -5.09
C LEU A 378 -19.79 24.90 -5.83
N GLY A 379 -19.90 23.59 -5.56
CA GLY A 379 -20.87 22.69 -6.22
C GLY A 379 -20.55 22.38 -7.69
N ALA A 380 -19.32 22.66 -8.14
CA ALA A 380 -18.86 22.29 -9.49
C ALA A 380 -18.58 20.78 -9.62
N ARG A 381 -18.20 20.11 -8.52
CA ARG A 381 -18.07 18.65 -8.39
C ARG A 381 -18.91 18.14 -7.22
N THR A 382 -19.39 16.90 -7.30
CA THR A 382 -20.19 16.25 -6.24
C THR A 382 -19.49 15.00 -5.72
N VAL A 383 -19.65 14.69 -4.43
CA VAL A 383 -19.08 13.49 -3.78
C VAL A 383 -19.86 12.18 -4.05
N GLY A 384 -20.84 12.21 -4.96
CA GLY A 384 -21.71 11.07 -5.25
C GLY A 384 -22.84 10.88 -4.22
N ASP A 385 -23.54 9.75 -4.29
CA ASP A 385 -24.64 9.44 -3.38
C ASP A 385 -24.13 8.97 -2.01
N LEU A 386 -24.68 9.54 -0.94
CA LEU A 386 -24.37 9.20 0.46
C LEU A 386 -25.57 8.55 1.18
N SER A 387 -26.64 8.21 0.45
CA SER A 387 -27.89 7.67 1.02
C SER A 387 -27.67 6.40 1.84
N GLU A 388 -26.83 5.47 1.37
CA GLU A 388 -26.49 4.23 2.08
C GLU A 388 -25.75 4.51 3.40
N ILE A 389 -24.77 5.42 3.39
CA ILE A 389 -24.00 5.80 4.58
C ILE A 389 -24.90 6.52 5.59
N ARG A 390 -25.73 7.46 5.14
CA ARG A 390 -26.67 8.19 6.00
C ARG A 390 -27.69 7.24 6.64
N SER A 391 -28.24 6.31 5.85
CA SER A 391 -29.15 5.28 6.37
C SER A 391 -28.47 4.40 7.40
N LEU A 392 -27.20 4.04 7.20
CA LEU A 392 -26.41 3.29 8.18
C LEU A 392 -26.18 4.09 9.47
N GLN A 393 -25.83 5.37 9.35
CA GLN A 393 -25.65 6.26 10.50
C GLN A 393 -26.91 6.35 11.36
N GLU A 394 -28.07 6.51 10.72
CA GLU A 394 -29.38 6.55 11.39
C GLU A 394 -29.72 5.21 12.06
N ASN A 395 -29.56 4.09 11.34
CA ASN A 395 -29.92 2.76 11.82
C ASN A 395 -29.05 2.29 13.00
N LEU A 396 -27.75 2.63 12.98
CA LEU A 396 -26.80 2.26 14.03
C LEU A 396 -26.70 3.32 15.13
N GLN A 397 -27.39 4.46 14.97
CA GLN A 397 -27.32 5.61 15.87
C GLN A 397 -25.88 6.07 16.11
N CYS A 398 -25.11 6.22 15.03
CA CYS A 398 -23.71 6.59 15.12
C CYS A 398 -23.53 7.99 15.74
N ALA A 399 -22.46 8.17 16.50
CA ALA A 399 -22.07 9.45 17.07
C ALA A 399 -21.52 10.40 16.00
N GLY A 400 -21.56 11.71 16.29
CA GLY A 400 -20.90 12.73 15.48
C GLY A 400 -19.38 12.75 15.69
N LEU A 401 -18.67 13.48 14.81
CA LEU A 401 -17.20 13.61 14.86
C LEU A 401 -16.69 14.12 16.21
N GLU A 402 -17.50 14.89 16.93
CA GLU A 402 -17.17 15.42 18.26
C GLU A 402 -16.73 14.33 19.23
N GLN A 403 -17.37 13.15 19.16
CA GLN A 403 -17.01 12.00 20.00
C GLN A 403 -15.58 11.51 19.71
N PHE A 404 -15.17 11.51 18.43
CA PHE A 404 -13.80 11.17 18.03
C PHE A 404 -12.82 12.25 18.52
N LEU A 405 -13.14 13.53 18.28
CA LEU A 405 -12.29 14.65 18.69
C LEU A 405 -12.06 14.69 20.21
N ASP A 406 -13.10 14.41 21.00
CA ASP A 406 -12.98 14.36 22.47
C ASP A 406 -12.17 13.14 22.94
N THR A 407 -12.38 11.97 22.32
CA THR A 407 -11.64 10.74 22.67
C THR A 407 -10.15 10.86 22.36
N PHE A 408 -9.80 11.49 21.24
CA PHE A 408 -8.42 11.65 20.77
C PHE A 408 -7.88 13.07 20.94
N ARG A 409 -8.48 13.84 21.86
CA ARG A 409 -8.15 15.24 22.09
C ARG A 409 -6.66 15.47 22.32
N VAL A 410 -6.05 14.68 23.22
CA VAL A 410 -4.65 14.82 23.60
C VAL A 410 -3.70 14.62 22.41
N PRO A 411 -3.72 13.49 21.68
CA PRO A 411 -2.84 13.35 20.50
C PRO A 411 -3.11 14.40 19.42
N LEU A 412 -4.37 14.83 19.22
CA LEU A 412 -4.71 15.89 18.26
C LEU A 412 -4.17 17.27 18.68
N GLU A 413 -4.22 17.60 19.97
CA GLU A 413 -3.63 18.83 20.54
C GLU A 413 -2.10 18.80 20.40
N ILE A 414 -1.44 17.67 20.70
CA ILE A 414 0.02 17.54 20.57
C ILE A 414 0.47 17.74 19.11
N LEU A 415 -0.29 17.23 18.15
CA LEU A 415 -0.02 17.43 16.72
C LEU A 415 -0.38 18.84 16.21
N GLY A 416 -1.05 19.67 17.02
CA GLY A 416 -1.58 20.97 16.60
C GLY A 416 -2.78 20.88 15.64
N LEU A 417 -3.43 19.72 15.55
CA LEU A 417 -4.63 19.50 14.73
C LEU A 417 -5.90 20.01 15.44
N LEU A 418 -5.89 20.04 16.77
CA LEU A 418 -6.91 20.69 17.58
C LEU A 418 -6.26 21.77 18.45
N PRO A 419 -5.86 22.91 17.87
CA PRO A 419 -5.08 23.92 18.59
C PRO A 419 -5.92 24.57 19.69
N GLY A 420 -5.31 24.79 20.86
CA GLY A 420 -5.94 25.53 21.96
C GLY A 420 -6.04 27.04 21.66
N GLU A 421 -4.98 27.61 21.08
CA GLU A 421 -4.90 28.99 20.62
C GLU A 421 -4.23 29.05 19.24
N VAL A 422 -4.74 29.91 18.36
CA VAL A 422 -4.13 30.22 17.07
C VAL A 422 -3.84 31.72 17.02
N TYR A 423 -2.61 32.09 16.66
CA TYR A 423 -2.14 33.47 16.71
C TYR A 423 -1.09 33.77 15.63
N PHE A 424 -0.89 35.06 15.39
CA PHE A 424 0.24 35.56 14.60
C PHE A 424 1.40 35.86 15.52
N LEU A 425 2.63 35.65 15.04
CA LEU A 425 3.82 36.12 15.72
C LEU A 425 4.34 37.37 15.03
N ARG A 426 4.17 38.52 15.67
CA ARG A 426 4.61 39.81 15.15
C ARG A 426 5.86 40.28 15.89
N GLU A 427 6.89 40.65 15.14
CA GLU A 427 8.07 41.32 15.68
C GLU A 427 7.81 42.84 15.76
N GLU A 428 8.04 43.44 16.92
CA GLU A 428 7.60 44.80 17.24
C GLU A 428 8.40 45.89 16.50
N SER A 429 9.71 45.71 16.30
CA SER A 429 10.57 46.76 15.74
C SER A 429 10.39 46.94 14.23
N THR A 430 10.23 45.83 13.52
CA THR A 430 9.98 45.78 12.06
C THR A 430 8.49 45.83 11.74
N GLY A 431 7.64 45.42 12.68
CA GLY A 431 6.19 45.29 12.49
C GLY A 431 5.78 44.14 11.58
N LEU A 432 6.72 43.25 11.22
CA LEU A 432 6.49 42.09 10.35
C LEU A 432 6.03 40.87 11.16
N CYS A 433 5.31 39.98 10.50
CA CYS A 433 4.84 38.72 11.05
C CYS A 433 5.64 37.53 10.52
N LEU A 434 5.81 36.51 11.36
CA LEU A 434 6.36 35.23 10.97
C LEU A 434 5.47 34.58 9.91
N GLN A 435 6.08 34.08 8.85
CA GLN A 435 5.39 33.42 7.75
C GLN A 435 6.13 32.15 7.31
N GLU A 436 5.37 31.06 7.16
CA GLU A 436 5.78 29.88 6.41
C GLU A 436 5.95 30.25 4.93
N TRP A 437 7.15 30.03 4.37
CA TRP A 437 7.50 30.41 3.01
C TRP A 437 7.72 29.21 2.09
N SER A 438 8.58 28.28 2.50
CA SER A 438 8.85 27.03 1.79
C SER A 438 9.07 25.87 2.76
N LYS A 439 9.31 24.67 2.23
CA LYS A 439 9.67 23.50 3.05
C LYS A 439 11.02 23.66 3.77
N ASP A 440 11.85 24.59 3.31
CA ASP A 440 13.23 24.76 3.76
C ASP A 440 13.49 26.11 4.45
N ASP A 441 12.57 27.08 4.35
CA ASP A 441 12.79 28.43 4.86
C ASP A 441 11.49 29.10 5.36
N TRP A 442 11.59 29.84 6.46
CA TRP A 442 10.53 30.69 7.02
C TRP A 442 11.04 32.13 7.09
N VAL A 443 10.13 33.09 6.94
CA VAL A 443 10.48 34.49 6.69
C VAL A 443 9.63 35.45 7.52
N LEU A 444 10.04 36.71 7.58
CA LEU A 444 9.23 37.80 8.13
C LEU A 444 8.57 38.59 6.99
N SER A 445 7.24 38.68 7.01
CA SER A 445 6.45 39.33 5.98
C SER A 445 5.44 40.31 6.57
N LYS A 446 4.75 41.08 5.72
CA LYS A 446 3.68 41.96 6.19
C LYS A 446 2.57 41.11 6.81
N CYS A 447 2.16 41.47 8.02
CA CYS A 447 1.07 40.79 8.71
C CYS A 447 -0.22 40.81 7.87
N ASP A 448 -0.79 39.63 7.64
CA ASP A 448 -2.00 39.38 6.89
C ASP A 448 -2.84 38.36 7.66
N ASP A 449 -3.99 38.82 8.16
CA ASP A 449 -4.92 38.06 8.99
C ASP A 449 -5.64 36.93 8.24
N THR A 450 -5.56 36.94 6.90
CA THR A 450 -6.12 35.91 6.03
C THR A 450 -5.06 34.91 5.53
N ALA A 451 -3.77 35.20 5.73
CA ALA A 451 -2.67 34.36 5.26
C ALA A 451 -2.50 33.12 6.15
N ARG A 452 -2.87 31.95 5.62
CA ARG A 452 -2.74 30.65 6.32
C ARG A 452 -1.33 30.40 6.87
N GLY A 453 -0.30 30.77 6.11
CA GLY A 453 1.11 30.59 6.51
C GLY A 453 1.58 31.49 7.64
N GLN A 454 0.75 32.41 8.14
CA GLN A 454 1.07 33.27 9.27
C GLN A 454 0.32 32.89 10.56
N LEU A 455 -0.52 31.85 10.50
CA LEU A 455 -1.24 31.33 11.65
C LEU A 455 -0.38 30.26 12.32
N PHE A 456 0.03 30.51 13.57
CA PHE A 456 0.86 29.60 14.37
C PHE A 456 0.11 29.10 15.60
N THR A 457 0.50 27.91 16.04
CA THR A 457 0.04 27.24 17.26
C THR A 457 1.22 26.54 17.96
N GLY A 458 1.07 26.25 19.24
CA GLY A 458 1.89 25.27 19.94
C GLY A 458 1.65 23.84 19.41
N LYS A 459 2.71 23.02 19.37
CA LYS A 459 2.74 21.63 18.90
C LYS A 459 3.84 20.88 19.63
N ASN A 460 3.63 19.67 20.17
CA ASN A 460 4.54 18.97 21.11
C ASN A 460 4.32 19.37 22.59
N GLU A 461 3.15 19.90 22.95
CA GLU A 461 2.80 20.21 24.34
C GLU A 461 2.42 18.94 25.12
N LEU A 462 3.30 18.47 26.00
CA LEU A 462 2.98 17.42 26.98
C LEU A 462 2.72 18.09 28.34
N GLU A 463 1.48 18.12 28.81
CA GLU A 463 1.14 18.61 30.16
C GLU A 463 1.92 17.83 31.22
N GLY A 464 2.78 18.52 31.99
CA GLY A 464 3.57 17.89 33.06
C GLY A 464 4.71 18.71 33.65
N ASP A 465 5.15 19.79 33.00
CA ASP A 465 6.14 20.72 33.56
C ASP A 465 5.40 21.99 34.03
N GLY A 466 4.91 21.97 35.27
CA GLY A 466 3.98 22.94 35.87
C GLY A 466 4.54 24.35 36.09
N ASP A 467 5.21 24.92 35.09
CA ASP A 467 6.04 26.11 35.21
C ASP A 467 5.62 27.25 34.26
N GLY A 468 4.47 27.14 33.60
CA GLY A 468 3.92 28.24 32.79
C GLY A 468 4.78 28.62 31.56
N ARG A 469 5.65 27.72 31.09
CA ARG A 469 6.41 27.89 29.85
C ARG A 469 5.48 27.69 28.65
N CYS A 470 5.00 28.79 28.08
CA CYS A 470 4.34 28.72 26.77
C CYS A 470 5.30 28.12 25.74
N CYS A 471 4.75 27.22 24.90
CA CYS A 471 5.33 26.55 23.75
C CYS A 471 6.31 25.39 24.07
N SER A 472 5.94 24.17 23.72
CA SER A 472 6.91 23.17 23.28
C SER A 472 6.48 22.77 21.89
N GLY A 473 7.37 23.06 20.91
CA GLY A 473 7.19 23.15 19.44
C GLY A 473 6.25 24.27 18.98
N LEU A 474 6.76 25.14 18.11
CA LEU A 474 6.01 26.21 17.47
C LEU A 474 5.84 25.86 16.00
N GLY A 475 4.62 25.80 15.47
CA GLY A 475 4.41 25.45 14.07
C GLY A 475 3.17 26.09 13.46
N PRO A 476 3.01 26.04 12.13
CA PRO A 476 1.82 26.54 11.48
C PRO A 476 0.59 25.76 11.95
N ALA A 477 -0.49 26.48 12.28
CA ALA A 477 -1.79 25.93 12.68
C ALA A 477 -2.58 25.39 11.48
N LYS A 478 -2.30 25.92 10.29
CA LYS A 478 -2.82 25.42 9.01
C LYS A 478 -1.71 25.55 7.97
N ALA A 479 -0.94 24.48 7.77
CA ALA A 479 0.22 24.54 6.90
C ALA A 479 -0.17 24.81 5.43
N LEU A 480 0.59 25.66 4.74
CA LEU A 480 0.41 25.96 3.31
C LEU A 480 0.82 24.80 2.39
N LEU A 481 1.51 23.78 2.93
CA LEU A 481 2.21 22.73 2.19
C LEU A 481 1.84 21.29 2.63
N GLY A 482 0.67 21.09 3.25
CA GLY A 482 0.24 19.77 3.76
C GLY A 482 1.07 19.29 4.96
N SER A 483 1.77 20.19 5.62
CA SER A 483 2.77 19.90 6.65
C SER A 483 2.35 20.37 8.04
N ASN A 484 1.21 19.87 8.52
CA ASN A 484 0.87 19.96 9.96
C ASN A 484 1.96 19.31 10.84
N SER A 485 2.90 18.59 10.22
CA SER A 485 4.11 18.01 10.78
C SER A 485 5.34 18.92 10.84
N PHE A 486 5.31 20.23 10.51
CA PHE A 486 6.48 21.12 10.72
C PHE A 486 6.43 21.95 12.01
N CYS A 487 7.60 22.08 12.63
CA CYS A 487 7.91 22.87 13.82
C CYS A 487 9.13 23.76 13.53
N LEU A 488 9.20 24.94 14.17
CA LEU A 488 10.34 25.82 14.15
C LEU A 488 11.53 25.10 14.79
N ASP A 489 12.64 25.04 14.07
CA ASP A 489 13.84 24.35 14.49
C ASP A 489 15.07 25.23 14.33
N GLY A 490 15.86 25.36 15.39
CA GLY A 490 17.09 26.16 15.39
C GLY A 490 18.35 25.42 14.88
N ARG A 491 18.28 24.13 14.53
CA ARG A 491 19.45 23.35 14.09
C ARG A 491 20.14 23.99 12.89
N LEU A 492 21.47 23.81 12.81
CA LEU A 492 22.34 24.34 11.74
C LEU A 492 22.50 25.88 11.72
N GLY A 493 22.04 26.58 12.75
CA GLY A 493 22.21 28.04 12.87
C GLY A 493 21.31 28.86 11.95
N LYS A 494 20.39 28.22 11.23
CA LYS A 494 19.36 28.86 10.40
C LYS A 494 17.99 28.41 10.89
N PRO A 495 17.31 29.21 11.72
CA PRO A 495 16.01 28.83 12.26
C PRO A 495 14.97 28.73 11.15
N GLY A 496 14.23 27.63 11.08
CA GLY A 496 13.28 27.38 9.99
C GLY A 496 12.41 26.15 10.19
N PRO A 497 11.67 25.71 9.16
CA PRO A 497 10.83 24.53 9.23
C PRO A 497 11.66 23.25 9.36
N TYR A 498 11.27 22.38 10.30
CA TYR A 498 11.70 20.98 10.32
C TYR A 498 10.58 20.08 10.83
N GLY A 499 10.60 18.80 10.48
CA GLY A 499 9.63 17.82 10.98
C GLY A 499 9.51 17.85 12.51
N CYS A 500 8.31 18.03 13.04
CA CYS A 500 8.03 18.03 14.47
C CYS A 500 8.47 16.70 15.08
N ILE A 501 9.42 16.77 16.01
CA ILE A 501 9.87 15.62 16.76
C ILE A 501 9.00 15.51 18.00
N HIS A 502 7.92 14.77 17.82
CA HIS A 502 6.91 14.46 18.82
C HIS A 502 7.47 13.63 20.00
N ARG A 503 8.48 12.80 19.75
CA ARG A 503 9.14 11.93 20.75
C ARG A 503 10.35 12.63 21.35
N ARG A 504 10.22 13.19 22.57
CA ARG A 504 11.29 13.95 23.25
C ARG A 504 11.87 15.02 22.32
N PRO A 505 11.13 16.11 22.04
CA PRO A 505 11.59 17.14 21.12
C PRO A 505 12.99 17.64 21.51
N PRO A 506 13.91 17.82 20.55
CA PRO A 506 15.21 18.40 20.84
C PRO A 506 15.02 19.85 21.32
N ASN A 507 15.98 20.37 22.10
CA ASN A 507 15.95 21.76 22.56
C ASN A 507 15.84 22.76 21.41
N SER A 508 16.28 22.38 20.19
CA SER A 508 16.14 23.18 18.97
C SER A 508 14.69 23.40 18.51
N GLN A 509 13.75 22.56 18.93
CA GLN A 509 12.30 22.72 18.68
C GLN A 509 11.55 23.22 19.91
N ILE A 510 12.23 23.43 21.03
CA ILE A 510 11.63 23.99 22.25
C ILE A 510 11.85 25.49 22.21
N TRP A 511 10.76 26.22 21.97
CA TRP A 511 10.71 27.67 21.91
C TRP A 511 9.79 28.17 22.99
N SER A 512 10.07 29.30 23.62
CA SER A 512 9.17 29.90 24.60
C SER A 512 9.10 31.41 24.40
N LEU A 513 7.89 31.97 24.42
CA LEU A 513 7.72 33.41 24.42
C LEU A 513 7.83 33.91 25.86
N ARG A 514 8.95 34.55 26.19
CA ARG A 514 9.21 35.07 27.52
C ARG A 514 8.39 36.33 27.81
N PRO A 515 8.17 36.68 29.09
CA PRO A 515 7.43 37.89 29.48
C PRO A 515 8.04 39.20 28.98
N ASP A 516 9.32 39.22 28.67
CA ASP A 516 10.04 40.36 28.08
C ASP A 516 9.85 40.49 26.56
N GLY A 517 9.07 39.61 25.95
CA GLY A 517 8.79 39.56 24.51
C GLY A 517 9.83 38.79 23.71
N GLN A 518 10.82 38.14 24.31
CA GLN A 518 11.79 37.37 23.55
C GLN A 518 11.29 35.97 23.23
N LEU A 519 11.42 35.53 21.97
CA LEU A 519 11.16 34.14 21.57
C LEU A 519 12.46 33.32 21.71
N PHE A 520 12.50 32.47 22.73
CA PHE A 520 13.73 31.87 23.26
C PHE A 520 13.76 30.35 23.12
N SER A 521 14.90 29.81 22.69
CA SER A 521 15.29 28.39 22.77
C SER A 521 16.50 28.20 23.68
N GLN A 522 16.47 27.16 24.51
CA GLN A 522 17.50 26.90 25.53
C GLN A 522 18.90 26.69 24.96
N GLU A 523 19.01 26.06 23.80
CA GLU A 523 20.30 25.72 23.18
C GLU A 523 20.73 26.76 22.14
N TRP A 524 19.77 27.45 21.52
CA TRP A 524 20.00 28.26 20.32
C TRP A 524 19.79 29.76 20.50
N GLY A 525 19.42 30.20 21.71
CA GLY A 525 19.27 31.62 22.04
C GLY A 525 17.92 32.19 21.62
N CYS A 526 17.90 33.46 21.21
CA CYS A 526 16.69 34.19 20.89
C CYS A 526 16.50 34.36 19.37
N LEU A 527 15.28 34.20 18.89
CA LEU A 527 14.92 34.42 17.49
C LEU A 527 14.93 35.92 17.19
N VAL A 528 15.63 36.31 16.13
CA VAL A 528 15.73 37.69 15.66
C VAL A 528 15.49 37.80 14.15
N PRO A 529 15.05 38.98 13.65
CA PRO A 529 15.13 39.29 12.24
C PRO A 529 16.57 39.18 11.74
N GLY A 530 16.80 38.33 10.74
CA GLY A 530 18.06 38.15 10.06
C GLY A 530 18.29 39.18 8.95
N GLU A 531 19.44 39.10 8.29
CA GLU A 531 19.79 40.02 7.21
C GLU A 531 18.82 39.90 6.03
N VAL A 532 18.49 41.06 5.46
CA VAL A 532 17.77 41.13 4.19
C VAL A 532 18.77 40.77 3.09
N PRO A 533 18.52 39.74 2.27
CA PRO A 533 19.41 39.40 1.16
C PRO A 533 19.68 40.61 0.25
N GLU A 534 20.93 40.79 -0.18
CA GLU A 534 21.29 41.86 -1.13
C GLU A 534 20.52 41.71 -2.46
N PRO A 535 20.13 42.83 -3.10
CA PRO A 535 19.26 42.80 -4.26
C PRO A 535 19.94 42.14 -5.46
N LEU A 536 19.32 41.08 -5.97
CA LEU A 536 19.48 40.68 -7.37
C LEU A 536 18.51 41.53 -8.21
N SER A 537 19.08 42.55 -8.87
CA SER A 537 18.56 43.35 -10.00
C SER A 537 17.31 42.80 -10.69
N ASP A 538 16.27 43.62 -10.90
CA ASP A 538 15.12 43.52 -11.85
C ASP A 538 14.51 42.13 -12.14
N GLN A 539 14.77 41.13 -11.31
CA GLN A 539 14.45 39.72 -11.56
C GLN A 539 13.07 39.38 -10.99
N ALA A 540 12.31 38.60 -11.76
CA ALA A 540 11.11 37.96 -11.23
C ALA A 540 11.52 36.90 -10.19
N SER A 541 10.63 36.62 -9.25
CA SER A 541 10.86 35.62 -8.20
C SER A 541 9.63 34.73 -8.00
N TRP A 542 9.82 33.57 -7.37
CA TRP A 542 8.70 32.77 -6.90
C TRP A 542 8.24 33.30 -5.54
N ALA A 543 6.93 33.53 -5.37
CA ALA A 543 6.34 33.93 -4.10
C ALA A 543 4.97 33.27 -3.89
N PRO A 544 4.47 33.13 -2.64
CA PRO A 544 3.12 32.66 -2.39
C PRO A 544 2.08 33.48 -3.16
N CYS A 545 1.08 32.81 -3.71
CA CYS A 545 -0.03 33.45 -4.39
C CYS A 545 -0.85 34.30 -3.42
N ARG A 546 -0.90 35.62 -3.66
CA ARG A 546 -1.61 36.59 -2.83
C ARG A 546 -2.87 37.10 -3.53
N PHE A 547 -3.97 37.17 -2.79
CA PHE A 547 -5.26 37.68 -3.27
C PHE A 547 -5.57 39.06 -2.70
N SER A 548 -6.29 39.88 -3.46
CA SER A 548 -6.80 41.17 -2.97
C SER A 548 -7.84 40.98 -1.85
N ALA A 549 -7.92 41.96 -0.92
CA ALA A 549 -8.84 41.96 0.22
C ALA A 549 -10.33 41.86 -0.15
N SER A 550 -10.68 42.13 -1.41
CA SER A 550 -12.03 41.99 -1.98
C SER A 550 -12.36 40.57 -2.47
N GLY A 551 -11.47 39.58 -2.28
CA GLY A 551 -11.72 38.16 -2.49
C GLY A 551 -11.74 37.75 -3.97
N GLY A 552 -10.66 37.10 -4.43
CA GLY A 552 -10.66 36.29 -5.66
C GLY A 552 -9.80 36.78 -6.84
N GLN A 553 -9.15 37.95 -6.74
CA GLN A 553 -8.19 38.43 -7.77
C GLN A 553 -6.77 38.48 -7.20
N ALA A 554 -5.76 38.23 -8.05
CA ALA A 554 -4.35 38.41 -7.72
C ALA A 554 -4.07 39.85 -7.24
N VAL A 555 -3.16 40.01 -6.27
CA VAL A 555 -2.58 41.33 -5.93
C VAL A 555 -1.87 41.95 -7.13
N GLU A 556 -1.79 43.28 -7.17
CA GLU A 556 -1.31 44.04 -8.34
C GLU A 556 0.07 43.59 -8.85
N GLU A 557 0.96 43.18 -7.94
CA GLU A 557 2.33 42.76 -8.24
C GLU A 557 2.44 41.34 -8.81
N GLN A 558 1.43 40.49 -8.57
CA GLN A 558 1.36 39.10 -9.06
C GLN A 558 0.30 38.92 -10.14
N ARG A 559 -0.32 40.01 -10.58
CA ARG A 559 -1.38 40.01 -11.57
C ARG A 559 -0.81 40.23 -12.95
N PHE A 560 -0.90 39.19 -13.78
CA PHE A 560 -0.51 39.20 -15.18
C PHE A 560 -1.73 39.19 -16.08
N HIS A 561 -1.65 40.00 -17.11
CA HIS A 561 -2.56 40.06 -18.23
C HIS A 561 -1.87 39.51 -19.47
N LEU A 562 -2.50 38.53 -20.09
CA LEU A 562 -2.08 38.05 -21.40
C LEU A 562 -2.57 39.04 -22.45
N GLU A 563 -1.64 39.70 -23.12
CA GLU A 563 -1.93 40.58 -24.24
C GLU A 563 -1.46 39.90 -25.53
N GLU A 564 -2.40 39.46 -26.36
CA GLU A 564 -2.11 38.79 -27.62
C GLU A 564 -1.57 39.81 -28.64
N LEU A 565 -0.43 39.49 -29.26
CA LEU A 565 0.25 40.38 -30.21
C LEU A 565 -0.07 39.97 -31.65
N VAL A 566 0.15 38.69 -31.96
CA VAL A 566 -0.15 38.02 -33.23
C VAL A 566 -0.55 36.58 -32.92
N ALA A 567 -1.26 35.90 -33.83
CA ALA A 567 -1.78 34.56 -33.60
C ALA A 567 -0.72 33.61 -33.01
N GLY A 568 -0.92 33.18 -31.76
CA GLY A 568 -0.02 32.27 -31.03
C GLY A 568 1.11 32.91 -30.24
N ARG A 569 1.39 34.23 -30.39
CA ARG A 569 2.37 35.00 -29.59
C ARG A 569 1.67 36.03 -28.71
N PHE A 570 2.11 36.11 -27.46
CA PHE A 570 1.57 37.05 -26.49
C PHE A 570 2.67 37.67 -25.64
N ARG A 571 2.36 38.80 -25.00
CA ARG A 571 3.17 39.34 -23.91
C ARG A 571 2.45 39.19 -22.58
N LEU A 572 3.23 39.09 -21.52
CA LEU A 572 2.75 38.99 -20.16
C LEU A 572 2.97 40.34 -19.49
N ARG A 573 1.89 41.12 -19.36
CA ARG A 573 1.91 42.45 -18.76
C ARG A 573 1.44 42.39 -17.32
N LEU A 574 2.24 42.92 -16.41
CA LEU A 574 1.86 43.11 -15.02
C LEU A 574 0.84 44.24 -14.89
N ALA A 575 -0.02 44.18 -13.86
CA ALA A 575 -0.93 45.28 -13.55
C ALA A 575 -0.18 46.59 -13.19
N THR A 576 1.07 46.49 -12.72
CA THR A 576 1.98 47.62 -12.49
C THR A 576 2.44 48.33 -13.77
N GLY A 577 2.10 47.80 -14.96
CA GLY A 577 2.41 48.42 -16.25
C GLY A 577 3.67 47.89 -16.95
N HIS A 578 4.45 47.03 -16.30
CA HIS A 578 5.67 46.42 -16.84
C HIS A 578 5.40 45.06 -17.50
N CYS A 579 6.37 44.52 -18.25
CA CYS A 579 6.27 43.26 -18.96
C CYS A 579 7.37 42.27 -18.55
N LEU A 580 7.02 40.98 -18.57
CA LEU A 580 7.97 39.90 -18.31
C LEU A 580 8.90 39.72 -19.52
N LYS A 581 10.20 39.92 -19.30
CA LYS A 581 11.27 39.83 -20.29
C LYS A 581 12.16 38.61 -20.03
N ALA A 582 12.32 37.77 -21.04
CA ALA A 582 13.25 36.65 -21.00
C ALA A 582 14.70 37.16 -20.96
N ASN A 583 15.50 36.64 -20.03
CA ASN A 583 16.91 36.97 -19.89
C ASN A 583 17.77 35.87 -20.51
N LEU A 584 18.19 36.07 -21.77
CA LEU A 584 18.87 35.05 -22.57
C LEU A 584 20.39 35.23 -22.51
N GLY A 585 21.00 34.86 -21.38
CA GLY A 585 22.47 34.75 -21.23
C GLY A 585 23.02 33.39 -21.68
N GLU A 586 24.34 33.20 -21.56
CA GLU A 586 25.01 31.89 -21.70
C GLU A 586 24.67 30.95 -20.53
N ASP A 587 24.42 31.50 -19.34
CA ASP A 587 23.97 30.79 -18.13
C ASP A 587 22.43 30.83 -17.94
N PRO A 588 21.84 29.87 -17.20
CA PRO A 588 20.44 29.94 -16.78
C PRO A 588 20.23 31.18 -15.90
N GLN A 589 19.47 32.15 -16.41
CA GLN A 589 19.22 33.42 -15.71
C GLN A 589 17.72 33.63 -15.51
N PRO A 590 17.31 34.29 -14.41
CA PRO A 590 15.91 34.54 -14.17
C PRO A 590 15.32 35.53 -15.17
N PRO A 591 14.04 35.35 -15.58
CA PRO A 591 13.35 36.36 -16.34
C PRO A 591 13.26 37.65 -15.51
N ARG A 592 13.26 38.78 -16.20
CA ARG A 592 13.26 40.11 -15.60
C ARG A 592 11.96 40.84 -15.86
N VAL A 593 11.69 41.87 -15.07
CA VAL A 593 10.59 42.79 -15.32
C VAL A 593 11.15 44.09 -15.90
N ALA A 594 10.62 44.49 -17.05
CA ALA A 594 11.07 45.65 -17.80
C ALA A 594 9.89 46.42 -18.41
N ASP A 595 10.15 47.63 -18.91
CA ASP A 595 9.13 48.42 -19.63
C ASP A 595 8.59 47.65 -20.85
N CYS A 596 7.27 47.69 -21.01
CA CYS A 596 6.60 46.99 -22.09
C CYS A 596 6.94 47.56 -23.47
N ASP A 597 7.63 46.77 -24.30
CA ASP A 597 7.94 47.10 -25.68
C ASP A 597 7.40 46.00 -26.62
N VAL A 598 6.53 46.40 -27.55
CA VAL A 598 5.90 45.49 -28.53
C VAL A 598 6.94 44.94 -29.52
N GLN A 599 8.03 45.68 -29.77
CA GLN A 599 9.10 45.28 -30.70
C GLN A 599 10.16 44.39 -30.02
N ASP A 600 10.21 44.33 -28.69
CA ASP A 600 11.17 43.49 -27.97
C ASP A 600 10.76 42.02 -28.03
N ILE A 601 11.44 41.25 -28.88
CA ILE A 601 11.20 39.81 -29.06
C ILE A 601 11.40 39.00 -27.77
N ASN A 602 12.13 39.52 -26.79
CA ASN A 602 12.34 38.85 -25.49
C ASN A 602 11.16 39.05 -24.53
N GLN A 603 10.23 39.95 -24.84
CA GLN A 603 8.97 40.12 -24.11
C GLN A 603 7.81 39.32 -24.75
N GLN A 604 8.09 38.63 -25.86
CA GLN A 604 7.14 37.79 -26.57
C GLN A 604 7.28 36.35 -26.11
N TRP A 605 6.17 35.76 -25.71
CA TRP A 605 6.06 34.41 -25.19
C TRP A 605 5.14 33.56 -26.08
N LEU A 606 5.41 32.28 -26.06
CA LEU A 606 4.68 31.22 -26.74
C LEU A 606 4.25 30.19 -25.70
N TRP A 607 3.07 29.59 -25.91
CA TRP A 607 2.71 28.40 -25.16
C TRP A 607 3.56 27.23 -25.64
N ALA A 608 4.18 26.53 -24.70
CA ALA A 608 4.92 25.30 -25.00
C ALA A 608 4.00 24.21 -25.57
N LYS A 609 2.74 24.19 -25.11
CA LYS A 609 1.63 23.36 -25.60
C LYS A 609 0.39 24.25 -25.86
N PRO A 610 0.21 24.76 -27.10
CA PRO A 610 -0.84 25.73 -27.42
C PRO A 610 -2.27 25.25 -27.18
N SER A 611 -2.55 23.96 -27.44
CA SER A 611 -3.90 23.38 -27.25
C SER A 611 -4.38 23.42 -25.80
N MET A 612 -3.45 23.45 -24.84
CA MET A 612 -3.74 23.47 -23.40
C MET A 612 -3.38 24.80 -22.74
N LYS A 613 -2.86 25.79 -23.49
CA LYS A 613 -2.29 27.04 -22.97
C LYS A 613 -1.34 26.78 -21.80
N LEU A 614 -0.36 25.92 -22.05
CA LEU A 614 0.51 25.35 -21.02
C LEU A 614 1.99 25.49 -21.36
N GLY A 615 2.78 25.86 -20.34
CA GLY A 615 4.22 26.11 -20.39
C GLY A 615 4.59 27.40 -21.13
N LEU A 616 5.61 28.11 -20.66
CA LEU A 616 6.01 29.40 -21.21
C LEU A 616 7.38 29.29 -21.91
N LYS A 617 7.40 29.60 -23.21
CA LYS A 617 8.62 29.65 -24.04
C LYS A 617 8.87 31.07 -24.54
N PRO A 618 10.08 31.63 -24.45
CA PRO A 618 10.40 32.88 -25.09
C PRO A 618 10.45 32.71 -26.62
N ALA A 619 9.85 33.65 -27.35
CA ALA A 619 9.76 33.57 -28.81
C ALA A 619 11.13 33.62 -29.50
N ASN A 620 12.12 34.25 -28.87
CA ASN A 620 13.50 34.38 -29.39
C ASN A 620 14.35 33.11 -29.16
N LYS A 621 13.99 32.23 -28.23
CA LYS A 621 14.75 31.00 -27.91
C LYS A 621 13.79 29.84 -27.58
N PRO A 622 13.12 29.27 -28.60
CA PRO A 622 12.03 28.29 -28.40
C PRO A 622 12.49 26.94 -27.85
N SER A 623 13.79 26.67 -27.80
CA SER A 623 14.39 25.49 -27.15
C SER A 623 14.50 25.62 -25.63
N THR A 624 14.18 26.78 -25.07
CA THR A 624 14.19 27.04 -23.62
C THR A 624 12.80 27.34 -23.08
N CYS A 625 12.52 26.91 -21.86
CA CYS A 625 11.24 27.00 -21.17
C CYS A 625 11.46 27.66 -19.81
N LEU A 626 10.49 28.42 -19.34
CA LEU A 626 10.44 28.83 -17.93
C LEU A 626 10.43 27.56 -17.07
N ASP A 627 11.23 27.55 -16.00
CA ASP A 627 11.41 26.42 -15.08
C ASP A 627 11.38 26.92 -13.63
N THR A 628 10.77 26.15 -12.73
CA THR A 628 10.69 26.47 -11.30
C THR A 628 12.01 26.31 -10.54
N ASP A 629 12.99 25.57 -11.08
CA ASP A 629 14.24 25.22 -10.39
C ASP A 629 14.01 24.67 -8.97
N ASN A 630 13.09 23.70 -8.86
CA ASN A 630 12.64 23.15 -7.58
C ASN A 630 12.25 24.22 -6.53
N GLY A 631 11.72 25.36 -6.97
CA GLY A 631 11.20 26.43 -6.11
C GLY A 631 12.25 27.43 -5.61
N GLN A 632 13.48 27.40 -6.13
CA GLN A 632 14.51 28.36 -5.72
C GLN A 632 14.34 29.71 -6.44
N THR A 633 14.66 29.77 -7.73
CA THR A 633 14.56 30.99 -8.54
C THR A 633 14.00 30.66 -9.91
N PRO A 634 13.11 31.49 -10.49
CA PRO A 634 12.63 31.25 -11.84
C PRO A 634 13.83 31.33 -12.78
N LEU A 635 13.95 30.38 -13.71
CA LEU A 635 15.03 30.41 -14.69
C LEU A 635 14.53 29.91 -16.05
N LEU A 636 15.31 30.19 -17.09
CA LEU A 636 15.07 29.65 -18.43
C LEU A 636 15.99 28.45 -18.65
N TYR A 637 15.42 27.25 -18.69
CA TYR A 637 16.15 26.00 -18.89
C TYR A 637 15.81 25.35 -20.22
N VAL A 638 16.57 24.33 -20.63
CA VAL A 638 16.23 23.52 -21.81
C VAL A 638 14.82 22.96 -21.66
N CYS A 639 13.98 23.18 -22.68
CA CYS A 639 12.65 22.60 -22.70
C CYS A 639 12.74 21.08 -22.73
N TYR A 640 12.18 20.44 -21.71
CA TYR A 640 12.01 19.00 -21.75
C TYR A 640 10.86 18.61 -22.68
N PRO A 641 10.91 17.44 -23.33
CA PRO A 641 9.81 16.95 -24.15
C PRO A 641 8.57 16.80 -23.26
N MET A 642 7.52 17.57 -23.56
CA MET A 642 6.18 17.33 -23.03
C MET A 642 5.46 16.28 -23.91
N GLU A 643 6.14 15.17 -24.17
CA GLU A 643 5.67 14.09 -25.04
C GLU A 643 5.21 12.91 -24.21
N ASP A 644 3.89 12.70 -24.19
CA ASP A 644 3.35 11.36 -24.34
C ASP A 644 1.92 11.49 -24.89
N ALA A 645 1.63 10.81 -26.00
CA ALA A 645 0.29 10.69 -26.56
C ALA A 645 -0.59 9.72 -25.74
N HIS A 646 -0.03 9.03 -24.74
CA HIS A 646 -0.68 8.01 -23.91
C HIS A 646 -0.62 8.29 -22.39
N ALA A 647 -0.01 9.39 -21.97
CA ALA A 647 -0.19 9.93 -20.63
C ALA A 647 -1.47 10.78 -20.63
N PRO A 648 -2.41 10.63 -19.68
CA PRO A 648 -3.74 11.19 -19.89
C PRO A 648 -3.76 12.73 -19.87
N TYR A 649 -2.64 13.39 -19.54
CA TYR A 649 -2.44 14.83 -19.77
C TYR A 649 -1.01 15.26 -20.22
N GLY A 650 -0.09 14.33 -20.54
CA GLY A 650 1.14 14.57 -21.31
C GLY A 650 2.11 15.68 -20.84
N VAL A 651 2.56 15.67 -19.57
CA VAL A 651 3.71 16.47 -19.11
C VAL A 651 4.60 15.64 -18.20
N LEU A 652 5.80 15.29 -18.69
CA LEU A 652 6.81 14.52 -17.95
C LEU A 652 7.67 15.40 -17.03
N ASN A 653 7.58 16.73 -17.15
CA ASN A 653 8.31 17.67 -16.30
C ASN A 653 7.38 18.74 -15.71
N THR A 654 7.02 18.57 -14.43
CA THR A 654 6.19 19.52 -13.68
C THR A 654 6.85 20.89 -13.57
N ASN A 655 8.19 20.95 -13.54
CA ASN A 655 8.94 22.19 -13.34
C ASN A 655 8.74 23.23 -14.44
N GLN A 656 8.31 22.82 -15.64
CA GLN A 656 8.12 23.68 -16.82
C GLN A 656 6.66 23.84 -17.23
N ALA A 657 5.76 23.20 -16.51
CA ALA A 657 4.34 23.25 -16.77
C ALA A 657 3.80 24.51 -16.12
N PHE A 658 3.48 25.57 -16.87
CA PHE A 658 2.98 26.84 -16.31
C PHE A 658 1.69 27.27 -17.00
N TRP A 659 0.77 27.87 -16.26
CA TRP A 659 -0.47 28.41 -16.82
C TRP A 659 -0.83 29.74 -16.17
N LEU A 660 -1.67 30.51 -16.86
CA LEU A 660 -2.21 31.76 -16.34
C LEU A 660 -3.63 31.50 -15.82
N THR A 661 -3.82 31.66 -14.50
CA THR A 661 -5.11 31.46 -13.83
C THR A 661 -6.12 32.56 -14.22
N PRO A 662 -7.44 32.32 -14.09
CA PRO A 662 -8.47 33.36 -14.26
C PRO A 662 -8.29 34.56 -13.32
N SER A 663 -7.71 34.33 -12.14
CA SER A 663 -7.35 35.35 -11.14
C SER A 663 -6.15 36.22 -11.54
N GLY A 664 -5.41 35.87 -12.60
CA GLY A 664 -4.26 36.63 -13.12
C GLY A 664 -2.89 36.14 -12.64
N HIS A 665 -2.82 35.04 -11.90
CA HIS A 665 -1.54 34.46 -11.46
C HIS A 665 -0.89 33.58 -12.53
N ILE A 666 0.42 33.72 -12.74
CA ILE A 666 1.24 32.70 -13.42
C ILE A 666 1.72 31.73 -12.35
N THR A 667 1.30 30.48 -12.45
CA THR A 667 1.67 29.44 -11.48
C THR A 667 1.96 28.12 -12.21
N GLN A 668 2.69 27.24 -11.54
CA GLN A 668 2.97 25.92 -12.05
C GLN A 668 1.66 25.14 -12.22
N TRP A 669 1.48 24.55 -13.38
CA TRP A 669 0.45 23.58 -13.68
C TRP A 669 0.85 22.24 -13.07
N GLY A 670 0.18 21.94 -11.97
CA GLY A 670 0.22 20.67 -11.29
C GLY A 670 -1.04 20.57 -10.45
N PRO A 671 -1.40 19.38 -9.95
CA PRO A 671 -2.35 19.32 -8.86
C PRO A 671 -1.83 20.15 -7.68
N VAL A 672 -2.74 20.79 -6.93
CA VAL A 672 -2.54 21.73 -5.80
C VAL A 672 -1.57 21.27 -4.68
N ASP A 673 -0.97 20.08 -4.81
CA ASP A 673 0.07 19.55 -3.93
C ASP A 673 1.35 19.09 -4.68
N THR A 674 1.79 19.77 -5.75
CA THR A 674 3.25 19.87 -5.96
C THR A 674 3.74 21.00 -5.06
N ALA A 675 4.96 20.90 -4.51
CA ALA A 675 5.52 21.89 -3.58
C ALA A 675 5.54 23.36 -4.11
N PHE A 676 5.12 23.57 -5.36
CA PHE A 676 5.18 24.82 -6.11
C PHE A 676 3.82 25.28 -6.67
N THR A 677 2.71 24.58 -6.40
CA THR A 677 1.36 24.96 -6.88
C THR A 677 0.74 26.16 -6.17
N ASN A 678 1.33 26.58 -5.05
CA ASN A 678 1.01 27.83 -4.37
C ASN A 678 2.08 28.91 -4.60
N LEU A 679 3.06 28.65 -5.47
CA LEU A 679 4.02 29.64 -5.91
C LEU A 679 3.51 30.31 -7.19
N CYS A 680 3.38 31.62 -7.11
CA CYS A 680 3.07 32.51 -8.19
C CYS A 680 4.33 33.27 -8.58
N LEU A 681 4.53 33.47 -9.88
CA LEU A 681 5.57 34.36 -10.36
C LEU A 681 5.24 35.77 -9.85
N ASP A 682 6.15 36.39 -9.13
CA ASP A 682 6.03 37.76 -8.62
C ASP A 682 6.97 38.64 -9.43
N GLY A 683 6.39 39.65 -10.10
CA GLY A 683 7.15 40.58 -10.92
C GLY A 683 7.33 41.96 -10.27
N SER A 684 7.24 42.05 -8.94
CA SER A 684 7.77 43.21 -8.24
C SER A 684 9.29 43.35 -8.50
N GLN A 685 9.76 44.52 -8.95
CA GLN A 685 11.17 44.89 -8.76
C GLN A 685 11.47 45.07 -7.27
N PRO A 686 12.71 44.78 -6.84
CA PRO A 686 13.03 43.47 -6.26
C PRO A 686 12.04 43.09 -5.16
N ALA A 687 11.76 41.79 -5.08
CA ALA A 687 11.00 41.13 -4.02
C ALA A 687 11.07 41.91 -2.70
N LEU A 688 9.91 42.16 -2.10
CA LEU A 688 9.81 42.59 -0.71
C LEU A 688 10.89 41.87 0.08
N ARG A 689 11.84 42.69 0.52
CA ARG A 689 12.94 42.45 1.45
C ARG A 689 12.40 41.76 2.70
N GLN A 690 12.09 40.48 2.64
CA GLN A 690 11.61 39.75 3.80
C GLN A 690 12.85 39.31 4.58
N PRO A 691 13.05 39.83 5.80
CA PRO A 691 14.13 39.37 6.64
C PRO A 691 13.97 37.87 6.84
N ARG A 692 15.06 37.12 6.61
CA ARG A 692 15.09 35.72 7.04
C ARG A 692 15.11 35.65 8.56
N LEU A 693 14.88 34.47 9.10
CA LEU A 693 15.04 34.26 10.53
C LEU A 693 16.52 34.05 10.87
N ALA A 694 16.96 34.59 12.01
CA ALA A 694 18.30 34.38 12.53
C ALA A 694 18.26 34.12 14.05
N LEU A 695 19.37 33.63 14.58
CA LEU A 695 19.57 33.36 16.00
C LEU A 695 20.62 34.30 16.56
N ALA A 696 20.37 34.85 17.74
CA ALA A 696 21.32 35.68 18.48
C ALA A 696 21.31 35.35 19.97
N ASN A 697 22.35 35.77 20.68
CA ASN A 697 22.33 35.73 22.13
C ASN A 697 21.19 36.64 22.65
N CYS A 698 20.43 36.19 23.64
CA CYS A 698 19.30 36.95 24.17
C CYS A 698 19.69 38.29 24.78
N GLU A 699 20.93 38.45 25.25
CA GLU A 699 21.46 39.75 25.70
C GLU A 699 21.60 40.75 24.54
N GLU A 700 22.04 40.27 23.38
CA GLU A 700 22.18 41.06 22.15
C GLU A 700 20.81 41.34 21.50
N ALA A 701 19.89 40.37 21.59
CA ALA A 701 18.52 40.45 21.08
C ALA A 701 17.55 41.21 22.00
N ARG A 702 18.02 41.89 23.06
CA ARG A 702 17.14 42.53 24.07
C ARG A 702 16.20 43.61 23.52
N GLN A 703 16.54 44.17 22.36
CA GLN A 703 15.71 45.16 21.66
C GLN A 703 14.64 44.52 20.77
N VAL A 704 14.76 43.23 20.47
CA VAL A 704 13.80 42.49 19.64
C VAL A 704 12.70 41.95 20.53
N ARG A 705 11.46 42.24 20.16
CA ARG A 705 10.26 41.79 20.89
C ARG A 705 9.27 41.18 19.94
N TRP A 706 8.67 40.09 20.39
CA TRP A 706 7.65 39.31 19.71
C TRP A 706 6.36 39.39 20.50
N THR A 707 5.26 39.52 19.77
CA THR A 707 3.91 39.54 20.35
C THR A 707 3.00 38.56 19.62
N LYS A 708 2.13 37.91 20.39
CA LYS A 708 0.99 37.19 19.83
C LYS A 708 -0.06 38.22 19.41
N ALA A 709 -0.33 38.35 18.12
CA ALA A 709 -1.46 39.14 17.64
C ALA A 709 -2.66 38.23 17.35
N THR A 710 -3.85 38.67 17.71
CA THR A 710 -5.12 37.98 17.40
C THR A 710 -5.52 38.26 15.95
N ALA A 711 -6.01 37.23 15.24
CA ALA A 711 -6.60 37.39 13.90
C ALA A 711 -7.66 38.50 13.91
N MET A 712 -7.60 39.43 12.95
CA MET A 712 -8.58 40.49 12.77
C MET A 712 -9.90 39.91 12.23
N GLY A 713 -10.60 39.16 13.09
CA GLY A 713 -11.93 38.62 12.85
C GLY A 713 -13.01 39.18 13.78
N ASP A 714 -12.65 40.02 14.76
CA ASP A 714 -13.61 40.81 15.55
C ASP A 714 -13.33 42.29 15.32
N LYS A 715 -13.96 42.85 14.28
CA LYS A 715 -14.11 44.29 14.20
C LYS A 715 -14.99 44.73 15.36
N LYS A 716 -14.47 45.68 16.13
CA LYS A 716 -15.22 46.58 17.01
C LYS A 716 -16.47 47.11 16.28
N GLY A 717 -17.58 46.40 16.41
CA GLY A 717 -18.90 47.00 16.56
C GLY A 717 -19.13 47.12 18.06
N GLY A 718 -19.41 48.32 18.55
CA GLY A 718 -19.86 48.47 19.93
C GLY A 718 -21.20 47.77 20.06
N ASP A 719 -21.20 46.58 20.64
CA ASP A 719 -22.40 45.93 21.16
C ASP A 719 -22.14 45.56 22.62
N GLU A 720 -23.13 45.83 23.46
CA GLU A 720 -23.13 45.53 24.89
C GLU A 720 -22.68 44.08 25.13
N ILE A 721 -21.64 43.93 25.95
CA ILE A 721 -21.14 42.63 26.40
C ILE A 721 -22.30 41.91 27.11
N ASN A 722 -22.81 40.84 26.49
CA ASN A 722 -23.84 40.01 27.10
C ASN A 722 -23.20 39.06 28.12
N TYR A 723 -23.03 39.56 29.34
CA TYR A 723 -22.48 38.84 30.50
C TYR A 723 -23.15 37.48 30.75
N ALA A 724 -24.36 37.22 30.23
CA ALA A 724 -25.03 35.94 30.39
C ALA A 724 -24.42 34.83 29.52
N GLN A 725 -23.97 35.14 28.29
CA GLN A 725 -23.32 34.16 27.42
C GLN A 725 -21.89 33.85 27.87
N GLU A 726 -21.16 34.87 28.32
CA GLU A 726 -19.81 34.69 28.87
C GLU A 726 -19.85 33.95 30.21
N ASN A 727 -20.82 34.23 31.09
CA ASN A 727 -21.04 33.42 32.29
C ASN A 727 -21.47 31.99 31.98
N ALA A 728 -22.30 31.76 30.95
CA ALA A 728 -22.67 30.39 30.55
C ALA A 728 -21.46 29.63 29.98
N TYR A 729 -20.60 30.29 29.22
CA TYR A 729 -19.34 29.73 28.73
C TYR A 729 -18.35 29.44 29.86
N MET A 730 -18.17 30.38 30.80
CA MET A 730 -17.32 30.21 31.98
C MET A 730 -17.85 29.12 32.92
N GLN A 731 -19.17 29.03 33.12
CA GLN A 731 -19.78 27.95 33.91
C GLN A 731 -19.59 26.59 33.24
N ARG A 732 -19.72 26.50 31.90
CA ARG A 732 -19.40 25.26 31.15
C ARG A 732 -17.92 24.93 31.25
N LYS A 733 -17.03 25.92 31.17
CA LYS A 733 -15.57 25.75 31.31
C LYS A 733 -15.21 25.28 32.72
N ILE A 734 -15.82 25.83 33.77
CA ILE A 734 -15.66 25.39 35.16
C ILE A 734 -16.15 23.95 35.32
N LEU A 735 -17.31 23.60 34.76
CA LEU A 735 -17.86 22.25 34.83
C LEU A 735 -16.95 21.23 34.13
N VAL A 736 -16.41 21.58 32.97
CA VAL A 736 -15.44 20.77 32.21
C VAL A 736 -14.12 20.64 32.97
N LEU A 737 -13.63 21.71 33.60
CA LEU A 737 -12.41 21.66 34.42
C LEU A 737 -12.62 20.80 35.66
N GLN A 738 -13.78 20.87 36.32
CA GLN A 738 -14.12 20.01 37.44
C GLN A 738 -14.20 18.53 37.03
N TYR A 739 -14.78 18.24 35.87
CA TYR A 739 -14.82 16.88 35.32
C TYR A 739 -13.41 16.39 34.93
N ARG A 740 -12.57 17.26 34.36
CA ARG A 740 -11.16 16.94 34.06
C ARG A 740 -10.34 16.68 35.32
N VAL A 741 -10.54 17.44 36.39
CA VAL A 741 -9.89 17.18 37.70
C VAL A 741 -10.34 15.83 38.24
N MET A 742 -11.64 15.53 38.19
CA MET A 742 -12.17 14.25 38.66
C MET A 742 -11.61 13.05 37.88
N ILE A 743 -11.51 13.16 36.55
CA ILE A 743 -10.88 12.14 35.70
C ILE A 743 -9.38 12.05 35.99
N LYS A 744 -8.67 13.17 36.16
CA LYS A 744 -7.24 13.15 36.48
C LYS A 744 -6.98 12.53 37.86
N ASP A 745 -7.84 12.75 38.84
CA ASP A 745 -7.75 12.12 40.16
C ASP A 745 -7.97 10.60 40.07
N GLU A 746 -8.96 10.17 39.26
CA GLU A 746 -9.20 8.75 39.00
C GLU A 746 -8.04 8.11 38.22
N GLN A 747 -7.44 8.84 37.27
CA GLN A 747 -6.23 8.41 36.55
C GLN A 747 -5.01 8.35 37.45
N ILE A 748 -4.81 9.29 38.38
CA ILE A 748 -3.71 9.26 39.35
C ILE A 748 -3.87 8.06 40.29
N LEU A 749 -5.09 7.77 40.74
CA LEU A 749 -5.41 6.58 41.52
C LEU A 749 -5.16 5.29 40.71
N GLY A 750 -5.57 5.26 39.44
CA GLY A 750 -5.30 4.17 38.51
C GLY A 750 -3.80 3.96 38.27
N CYS A 751 -3.05 5.02 38.01
CA CYS A 751 -1.60 4.99 37.80
C CYS A 751 -0.84 4.53 39.04
N ARG A 752 -1.23 4.99 40.24
CA ARG A 752 -0.63 4.49 41.49
C ARG A 752 -0.88 3.02 41.69
N LYS A 753 -2.09 2.55 41.41
CA LYS A 753 -2.43 1.12 41.49
C LYS A 753 -1.65 0.30 40.45
N SER A 754 -1.54 0.80 39.22
CA SER A 754 -0.74 0.15 38.18
C SER A 754 0.75 0.17 38.50
N GLU A 755 1.27 1.21 39.15
CA GLU A 755 2.66 1.30 39.58
C GLU A 755 2.94 0.24 40.66
N GLU A 756 2.03 0.07 41.62
CA GLU A 756 2.14 -1.00 42.63
C GLU A 756 2.07 -2.40 42.01
N ASP A 757 1.17 -2.60 41.03
CA ASP A 757 1.04 -3.88 40.33
C ASP A 757 2.26 -4.17 39.44
N LEU A 758 2.81 -3.15 38.75
CA LEU A 758 4.04 -3.26 37.98
C LEU A 758 5.25 -3.54 38.87
N ARG A 759 5.37 -2.89 40.03
CA ARG A 759 6.43 -3.18 41.00
C ARG A 759 6.36 -4.62 41.49
N LYS A 760 5.16 -5.16 41.74
CA LYS A 760 5.00 -6.59 42.06
C LYS A 760 5.40 -7.48 40.91
N ARG A 761 5.02 -7.13 39.68
CA ARG A 761 5.34 -7.92 38.48
C ARG A 761 6.82 -7.91 38.14
N ILE A 762 7.50 -6.80 38.37
CA ILE A 762 8.97 -6.69 38.28
C ILE A 762 9.62 -7.61 39.31
N ALA A 763 9.14 -7.60 40.57
CA ALA A 763 9.65 -8.51 41.59
C ALA A 763 9.39 -10.00 41.27
N GLU A 764 8.26 -10.32 40.66
CA GLU A 764 7.95 -11.68 40.18
C GLU A 764 8.82 -12.08 38.98
N LEU A 765 9.08 -11.14 38.05
CA LEU A 765 9.96 -11.37 36.91
C LEU A 765 11.41 -11.54 37.34
N ASP A 766 11.92 -10.73 38.26
CA ASP A 766 13.27 -10.87 38.81
C ASP A 766 13.45 -12.26 39.42
N LYS A 767 12.45 -12.73 40.18
CA LYS A 767 12.47 -14.09 40.73
C LYS A 767 12.43 -15.16 39.63
N ALA A 768 11.62 -14.98 38.58
CA ALA A 768 11.56 -15.90 37.46
C ALA A 768 12.86 -15.92 36.65
N PHE A 769 13.54 -14.78 36.50
CA PHE A 769 14.86 -14.70 35.87
C PHE A 769 15.93 -15.42 36.69
N ASP A 770 15.91 -15.29 38.01
CA ASP A 770 16.82 -16.02 38.89
C ASP A 770 16.57 -17.54 38.80
N ASP A 771 15.31 -17.97 38.81
CA ASP A 771 14.91 -19.37 38.67
C ASP A 771 15.33 -19.93 37.29
N GLU A 772 15.12 -19.17 36.21
CA GLU A 772 15.52 -19.58 34.86
C GLU A 772 17.04 -19.55 34.69
N ALA A 773 17.77 -18.65 35.35
CA ALA A 773 19.23 -18.65 35.36
C ALA A 773 19.80 -19.89 36.06
N VAL A 774 19.15 -20.37 37.12
CA VAL A 774 19.48 -21.67 37.75
C VAL A 774 19.19 -22.81 36.77
N ARG A 775 18.00 -22.83 36.17
CA ARG A 775 17.59 -23.88 35.23
C ARG A 775 18.49 -23.96 33.98
N CYS A 776 18.89 -22.81 33.45
CA CYS A 776 19.78 -22.72 32.30
C CYS A 776 21.19 -23.24 32.63
N ARG A 777 21.69 -23.00 33.85
CA ARG A 777 22.95 -23.60 34.33
C ARG A 777 22.84 -25.12 34.45
N GLU A 778 21.74 -25.64 34.97
CA GLU A 778 21.49 -27.09 35.07
C GLU A 778 21.41 -27.74 33.68
N ASN A 779 20.63 -27.16 32.77
CA ASN A 779 20.50 -27.64 31.40
C ASN A 779 21.83 -27.59 30.64
N THR A 780 22.63 -26.53 30.82
CA THR A 780 23.95 -26.42 30.17
C THR A 780 24.92 -27.48 30.70
N ALA A 781 24.85 -27.80 31.99
CA ALA A 781 25.66 -28.86 32.58
C ALA A 781 25.23 -30.24 32.07
N GLU A 782 23.93 -30.50 31.92
CA GLU A 782 23.41 -31.75 31.38
C GLU A 782 23.71 -31.91 29.88
N MET A 783 23.52 -30.85 29.09
CA MET A 783 23.92 -30.81 27.67
C MET A 783 25.42 -31.08 27.50
N SER A 784 26.26 -30.51 28.38
CA SER A 784 27.71 -30.76 28.36
C SER A 784 28.09 -32.18 28.78
N ARG A 785 27.24 -32.88 29.55
CA ARG A 785 27.42 -34.30 29.86
C ARG A 785 27.03 -35.16 28.66
N GLN A 786 25.86 -34.92 28.07
CA GLN A 786 25.38 -35.63 26.88
C GLN A 786 26.33 -35.48 25.69
N TYR A 787 26.89 -34.28 25.49
CA TYR A 787 27.87 -34.07 24.41
C TYR A 787 29.14 -34.89 24.61
N ARG A 788 29.62 -35.04 25.86
CA ARG A 788 30.78 -35.89 26.17
C ARG A 788 30.48 -37.37 25.95
N GLU A 789 29.34 -37.85 26.43
CA GLU A 789 28.90 -39.24 26.22
C GLU A 789 28.75 -39.57 24.72
N MET A 790 28.17 -38.64 23.96
CA MET A 790 28.04 -38.77 22.50
C MET A 790 29.41 -38.78 21.80
N GLN A 791 30.35 -37.94 22.24
CA GLN A 791 31.69 -37.88 21.68
C GLN A 791 32.49 -39.16 21.97
N GLU A 792 32.32 -39.76 23.15
CA GLU A 792 32.90 -41.07 23.48
C GLU A 792 32.30 -42.18 22.61
N SER A 793 30.98 -42.24 22.45
CA SER A 793 30.30 -43.21 21.59
C SER A 793 30.73 -43.10 20.11
N PHE A 794 30.90 -41.88 19.60
CA PHE A 794 31.41 -41.69 18.25
C PHE A 794 32.85 -42.16 18.10
N ASN A 795 33.72 -41.91 19.07
CA ASN A 795 35.10 -42.40 19.05
C ASN A 795 35.14 -43.94 19.06
N GLU A 796 34.32 -44.59 19.88
CA GLU A 796 34.19 -46.05 19.89
C GLU A 796 33.74 -46.59 18.51
N THR A 797 32.78 -45.92 17.87
CA THR A 797 32.30 -46.30 16.54
C THR A 797 33.40 -46.11 15.48
N ILE A 798 34.17 -45.02 15.57
CA ILE A 798 35.31 -44.77 14.69
C ILE A 798 36.36 -45.88 14.84
N ASP A 799 36.69 -46.29 16.07
CA ASP A 799 37.66 -47.36 16.32
C ASP A 799 37.18 -48.70 15.76
N VAL A 800 35.88 -49.02 15.92
CA VAL A 800 35.29 -50.24 15.33
C VAL A 800 35.36 -50.21 13.81
N LEU A 801 35.01 -49.09 13.18
CA LEU A 801 35.08 -48.93 11.72
C LEU A 801 36.51 -49.00 11.21
N GLN A 802 37.48 -48.39 11.91
CA GLN A 802 38.90 -48.48 11.56
C GLN A 802 39.40 -49.92 11.63
N LYS A 803 38.96 -50.68 12.64
CA LYS A 803 39.30 -52.11 12.75
C LYS A 803 38.73 -52.90 11.58
N GLN A 804 37.45 -52.72 11.24
CA GLN A 804 36.83 -53.38 10.08
C GLN A 804 37.54 -53.05 8.77
N VAL A 805 37.94 -51.78 8.57
CA VAL A 805 38.71 -51.38 7.39
C VAL A 805 40.08 -52.06 7.36
N SER A 806 40.74 -52.23 8.51
CA SER A 806 42.03 -52.92 8.58
C SER A 806 41.92 -54.43 8.28
N GLU A 807 40.86 -55.08 8.77
CA GLU A 807 40.58 -56.51 8.53
C GLU A 807 40.26 -56.74 7.05
N ALA A 808 39.39 -55.92 6.46
CA ALA A 808 39.06 -56.01 5.04
C ALA A 808 40.29 -55.78 4.14
N LYS A 809 41.20 -54.88 4.50
CA LYS A 809 42.46 -54.68 3.78
C LYS A 809 43.37 -55.91 3.83
N ALA A 810 43.48 -56.55 5.00
CA ALA A 810 44.28 -57.77 5.15
C ALA A 810 43.71 -58.94 4.34
N GLU A 811 42.38 -59.07 4.29
CA GLU A 811 41.70 -60.08 3.48
C GLU A 811 41.95 -59.86 1.98
N ILE A 812 41.83 -58.62 1.49
CA ILE A 812 42.16 -58.27 0.10
C ILE A 812 43.62 -58.63 -0.23
N GLU A 813 44.56 -58.34 0.67
CA GLU A 813 45.97 -58.69 0.45
C GLU A 813 46.20 -60.21 0.37
N SER A 814 45.51 -61.00 1.21
CA SER A 814 45.57 -62.45 1.18
C SER A 814 45.03 -63.01 -0.14
N VAL A 815 43.84 -62.57 -0.55
CA VAL A 815 43.21 -63.00 -1.81
C VAL A 815 44.08 -62.60 -3.02
N THR A 816 44.72 -61.44 -2.97
CA THR A 816 45.62 -61.00 -4.05
C THR A 816 46.84 -61.90 -4.17
N LYS A 817 47.41 -62.37 -3.04
CA LYS A 817 48.52 -63.34 -3.05
C LYS A 817 48.07 -64.70 -3.59
N GLU A 818 46.88 -65.17 -3.22
CA GLU A 818 46.32 -66.41 -3.76
C GLU A 818 46.11 -66.34 -5.28
N ILE A 819 45.57 -65.23 -5.78
CA ILE A 819 45.39 -64.99 -7.22
C ILE A 819 46.73 -65.06 -7.95
N GLU A 820 47.78 -64.42 -7.43
CA GLU A 820 49.09 -64.44 -8.07
C GLU A 820 49.72 -65.84 -8.04
N GLN A 821 49.56 -66.59 -6.95
CA GLN A 821 50.02 -67.98 -6.88
C GLN A 821 49.33 -68.85 -7.92
N VAL A 822 48.01 -68.75 -8.04
CA VAL A 822 47.23 -69.47 -9.07
C VAL A 822 47.68 -69.07 -10.48
N ARG A 823 48.06 -67.80 -10.69
CA ARG A 823 48.58 -67.32 -11.98
C ARG A 823 49.90 -67.99 -12.34
N ILE A 824 50.83 -68.08 -11.37
CA ILE A 824 52.13 -68.75 -11.54
C ILE A 824 51.95 -70.25 -11.81
N ASP A 825 51.12 -70.92 -11.01
CA ASP A 825 50.86 -72.36 -11.17
C ASP A 825 50.24 -72.66 -12.54
N LYS A 826 49.33 -71.80 -13.01
CA LYS A 826 48.75 -71.90 -14.35
C LYS A 826 49.79 -71.76 -15.46
N GLU A 827 50.72 -70.81 -15.35
CA GLU A 827 51.80 -70.62 -16.32
C GLU A 827 52.74 -71.83 -16.37
N GLU A 828 53.03 -72.46 -15.22
CA GLU A 828 53.85 -73.68 -15.18
C GLU A 828 53.12 -74.88 -15.80
N ILE A 829 51.82 -75.06 -15.54
CA ILE A 829 51.02 -76.11 -16.17
C ILE A 829 50.98 -75.92 -17.69
N LEU A 830 50.77 -74.68 -18.17
CA LEU A 830 50.80 -74.37 -19.60
C LEU A 830 52.16 -74.73 -20.21
N ARG A 831 53.25 -74.35 -19.56
CA ARG A 831 54.61 -74.68 -20.00
C ARG A 831 54.85 -76.19 -20.09
N GLN A 832 54.38 -76.97 -19.12
CA GLN A 832 54.48 -78.42 -19.16
C GLN A 832 53.65 -79.03 -20.28
N LYS A 833 52.43 -78.50 -20.50
CA LYS A 833 51.55 -78.96 -21.59
C LYS A 833 52.13 -78.62 -22.96
N ASP A 834 52.75 -77.46 -23.13
CA ASP A 834 53.42 -77.09 -24.39
C ASP A 834 54.61 -78.01 -24.69
N LEU A 835 55.39 -78.41 -23.68
CA LEU A 835 56.46 -79.40 -23.83
C LEU A 835 55.92 -80.79 -24.20
N GLU A 836 54.81 -81.20 -23.59
CA GLU A 836 54.14 -82.47 -23.89
C GLU A 836 53.60 -82.48 -25.32
N ILE A 837 52.95 -81.38 -25.75
CA ILE A 837 52.47 -81.17 -27.12
C ILE A 837 53.65 -81.25 -28.09
N ALA A 838 54.76 -80.54 -27.83
CA ALA A 838 55.94 -80.57 -28.68
C ALA A 838 56.53 -82.00 -28.81
N SER A 839 56.58 -82.76 -27.71
CA SER A 839 57.05 -84.15 -27.73
C SER A 839 56.12 -85.06 -28.53
N LEU A 840 54.80 -84.94 -28.35
CA LEU A 840 53.80 -85.70 -29.09
C LEU A 840 53.82 -85.35 -30.58
N SER A 841 53.94 -84.07 -30.94
CA SER A 841 54.10 -83.61 -32.32
C SER A 841 55.35 -84.22 -32.97
N SER A 842 56.50 -84.21 -32.28
CA SER A 842 57.73 -84.83 -32.80
C SER A 842 57.60 -86.35 -33.00
N LYS A 843 56.91 -87.05 -32.09
CA LYS A 843 56.60 -88.47 -32.27
C LYS A 843 55.63 -88.70 -33.43
N MET A 844 54.63 -87.85 -33.61
CA MET A 844 53.71 -87.92 -34.74
C MET A 844 54.45 -87.72 -36.07
N GLU A 845 55.40 -86.78 -36.14
CA GLU A 845 56.25 -86.57 -37.32
C GLU A 845 57.15 -87.78 -37.58
N THR A 846 57.73 -88.37 -36.54
CA THR A 846 58.58 -89.58 -36.67
C THR A 846 57.76 -90.78 -37.14
N MET A 847 56.58 -91.02 -36.55
CA MET A 847 55.66 -92.08 -36.98
C MET A 847 55.19 -91.86 -38.42
N ALA A 848 54.93 -90.61 -38.83
CA ALA A 848 54.57 -90.31 -40.21
C ALA A 848 55.72 -90.63 -41.19
N PHE A 849 56.97 -90.36 -40.80
CA PHE A 849 58.14 -90.72 -41.59
C PHE A 849 58.32 -92.25 -41.71
N GLU A 850 58.20 -92.98 -40.60
CA GLU A 850 58.29 -94.45 -40.58
C GLU A 850 57.16 -95.12 -41.40
N PHE A 851 55.94 -94.58 -41.34
CA PHE A 851 54.83 -95.05 -42.18
C PHE A 851 55.09 -94.79 -43.67
N ALA A 852 55.67 -93.64 -44.02
CA ALA A 852 56.04 -93.33 -45.40
C ALA A 852 57.11 -94.31 -45.94
N ASP A 853 58.12 -94.64 -45.14
CA ASP A 853 59.15 -95.62 -45.51
C ASP A 853 58.59 -97.04 -45.61
N MET A 854 57.70 -97.45 -44.69
CA MET A 854 57.05 -98.77 -44.76
C MET A 854 56.18 -98.92 -46.01
N LEU A 855 55.39 -97.88 -46.35
CA LEU A 855 54.58 -97.87 -47.57
C LEU A 855 55.46 -97.99 -48.82
N LYS A 856 56.59 -97.28 -48.85
CA LYS A 856 57.58 -97.37 -49.92
C LYS A 856 58.16 -98.79 -50.04
N GLU A 857 58.55 -99.41 -48.93
CA GLU A 857 59.10 -100.77 -48.93
C GLU A 857 58.06 -101.83 -49.38
N THR A 858 56.78 -101.67 -48.99
CA THR A 858 55.71 -102.55 -49.48
C THR A 858 55.41 -102.36 -50.98
N LEU A 859 55.46 -101.13 -51.48
CA LEU A 859 55.29 -100.84 -52.91
C LEU A 859 56.42 -101.47 -53.73
N ASP A 860 57.67 -101.36 -53.27
CA ASP A 860 58.84 -101.95 -53.92
C ASP A 860 58.76 -103.50 -53.95
N LYS A 861 58.32 -104.12 -52.85
CA LYS A 861 58.11 -105.58 -52.78
C LYS A 861 56.94 -106.07 -53.64
N MET A 862 55.86 -105.28 -53.78
CA MET A 862 54.77 -105.60 -54.70
C MET A 862 55.20 -105.47 -56.17
N SER A 863 55.99 -104.44 -56.51
CA SER A 863 56.56 -104.26 -57.84
C SER A 863 57.45 -105.44 -58.24
N GLN A 864 58.34 -105.89 -57.35
CA GLN A 864 59.18 -107.07 -57.57
C GLN A 864 58.37 -108.36 -57.74
N ARG A 865 57.23 -108.52 -57.06
CA ARG A 865 56.36 -109.70 -57.21
C ARG A 865 55.60 -109.71 -58.54
N ILE A 866 55.19 -108.55 -59.06
CA ILE A 866 54.48 -108.43 -60.35
C ILE A 866 55.41 -108.79 -61.52
N GLU A 867 56.68 -108.38 -61.49
CA GLU A 867 57.67 -108.79 -62.51
C GLU A 867 57.93 -110.31 -62.50
N VAL A 868 57.96 -110.93 -61.33
CA VAL A 868 58.20 -112.38 -61.17
C VAL A 868 56.97 -113.23 -61.51
N THR A 869 55.75 -112.69 -61.38
CA THR A 869 54.52 -113.40 -61.81
C THR A 869 54.24 -113.26 -63.30
N HIS A 870 54.65 -112.16 -63.95
CA HIS A 870 54.44 -111.97 -65.38
C HIS A 870 55.18 -113.02 -66.24
N ASN A 871 56.37 -113.48 -65.84
CA ASN A 871 57.12 -114.50 -66.58
C ASN A 871 56.63 -115.94 -66.37
N SER A 872 55.75 -116.17 -65.38
CA SER A 872 55.24 -117.51 -65.02
C SER A 872 53.92 -117.87 -65.71
N TRP A 873 53.25 -116.92 -66.39
CA TRP A 873 51.90 -117.10 -66.96
C TRP A 873 51.89 -117.27 -68.50
N ASP A 874 53.05 -117.30 -69.16
CA ASP A 874 53.17 -117.36 -70.63
C ASP A 874 53.28 -118.80 -71.23
N ARG A 875 52.84 -119.84 -70.51
CA ARG A 875 52.66 -121.21 -71.05
C ARG A 875 51.20 -121.67 -70.88
N ASP A 876 50.56 -121.96 -72.02
CA ASP A 876 49.26 -122.65 -72.22
C ASP A 876 47.94 -121.83 -72.25
N THR A 877 47.73 -121.23 -73.43
CA THR A 877 46.54 -121.14 -74.29
C THR A 877 45.17 -121.75 -73.85
N THR A 878 44.12 -120.92 -73.76
CA THR A 878 42.88 -120.90 -74.61
C THR A 878 41.68 -120.21 -73.92
N LYS A 879 41.26 -119.07 -74.50
CA LYS A 879 40.05 -118.20 -74.28
C LYS A 879 40.16 -116.99 -73.30
N PRO A 880 39.68 -115.78 -73.69
CA PRO A 880 39.79 -114.48 -72.97
C PRO A 880 38.48 -114.13 -72.21
N PRO A 881 38.16 -112.89 -71.71
CA PRO A 881 38.90 -111.71 -71.16
C PRO A 881 38.32 -111.23 -69.78
N LEU A 882 38.79 -110.13 -69.14
CA LEU A 882 37.88 -109.25 -68.34
C LEU A 882 38.33 -107.82 -67.91
N ILE A 883 39.59 -107.35 -67.97
CA ILE A 883 39.92 -106.01 -67.40
C ILE A 883 39.80 -104.82 -68.35
N ASN A 884 39.45 -105.07 -69.62
CA ASN A 884 38.88 -104.06 -70.52
C ASN A 884 37.43 -103.64 -70.14
N ARG A 885 36.98 -103.89 -68.90
CA ARG A 885 35.68 -103.45 -68.38
C ARG A 885 35.72 -102.43 -67.24
N LEU A 886 36.88 -102.06 -66.70
CA LEU A 886 36.94 -101.09 -65.59
C LEU A 886 37.51 -99.71 -65.96
N LYS A 887 37.75 -99.44 -67.26
CA LYS A 887 38.01 -98.08 -67.78
C LYS A 887 36.74 -97.27 -68.09
N ALA A 888 35.59 -97.61 -67.50
CA ALA A 888 34.30 -96.97 -67.83
C ALA A 888 33.52 -96.40 -66.63
N PHE A 889 34.09 -96.36 -65.42
CA PHE A 889 33.42 -95.74 -64.26
C PHE A 889 34.39 -94.81 -63.52
N GLY A 890 34.72 -93.70 -64.19
CA GLY A 890 35.05 -92.48 -63.48
C GLY A 890 33.74 -91.77 -63.13
N LEU A 891 33.62 -91.29 -61.89
CA LEU A 891 32.71 -90.21 -61.56
C LEU A 891 33.37 -89.30 -60.52
N ASN A 892 33.51 -88.05 -60.94
CA ASN A 892 33.76 -86.84 -60.19
C ASN A 892 32.88 -86.74 -58.95
N ASP A 893 33.32 -86.00 -57.93
CA ASP A 893 32.62 -84.78 -57.50
C ASP A 893 33.48 -83.96 -56.50
N GLU A 894 33.84 -82.78 -56.99
CA GLU A 894 34.02 -81.43 -56.42
C GLU A 894 34.24 -81.12 -54.92
N PRO A 895 34.81 -79.93 -54.61
CA PRO A 895 35.43 -79.57 -53.33
C PRO A 895 34.56 -78.67 -52.43
N HIS A 896 34.86 -78.64 -51.13
CA HIS A 896 34.49 -77.56 -50.22
C HIS A 896 35.66 -77.19 -49.29
N GLU A 897 36.11 -75.93 -49.39
CA GLU A 897 36.91 -75.22 -48.37
C GLU A 897 36.10 -75.00 -47.09
N PRO A 898 36.79 -74.77 -45.97
CA PRO A 898 36.64 -73.46 -45.31
C PRO A 898 37.94 -72.66 -45.19
#